data_AF-A0A7R9HMQ8-F1
#
_entry.id   AF-A0A7R9HMQ8-F1
#
_cell.length_a   1.000
_cell.length_b   1.000
_cell.length_c   1.000
_cell.angle_alpha   90.00
_cell.angle_beta   90.00
_cell.angle_gamma   90.00
#
_symmetry.space_group_name_H-M   'P 1'
#
loop_
_entity.id
_entity.type
_entity.pdbx_description
1 polymer ?
#
loop_
_entity_poly.entity_id
_entity_poly.type
_entity_poly.pdbx_seq_one_letter_code
_entity_poly.pdbx_strand_id
1 'polypeptide(L)'
;MGIRYSVYPFPELSERFYNNLLQNKFDDFKHRIEVGSERFTQCEELAKKLIANDSPYISEIEKRQEQLSNTDDDPVEEVALRHAHIRDCWKQLLDLMENREKRLQAAGEIHRFHRDVAEALSRIQEKNAALPDDLGRDLNSVLALIRKHEGFENDLVALEAQLQVLVEDSARLQAAYPGQNANQLAQQQEIVLRNWTALQERAANRREELQSSSDLQRFLTQVRDLMNWAAGLRTTMMTEEKVRDAASAQTLKAEHEAVKAEIEAREESFQAVVEMGQTMVLQDHYAAQEVEEKFKQLLEERQKLHTAWQHKKVHLDQLIDLHFFLRDAKQIDTISGSQEVALANPDFGTTVEEVDAQVKKHDAFEKLLGTQEEKVVALQEHGDKLLAQNHFESATIAKRLSEVVQRRNKVHELCGNRRHRLEDALLHAQFVRDVGEVRVAESWIGEKQKKLEAEANKVEVNSMEDKIKKLQKHQAFQAELAAHKGRIDHIKDKGEKLVAKRHKASREIKSQLEHLLAAWRQLLQESNNRGRGLEEAQDILEFNNQVEKIEAWIRDKEMMVQAGDTGRDYEHCLALQRKLDDFDSDMRVDDSRIKSINTLADKLIRQGRSDTRSVQQRRDDLINKWRALQGALEAYRGHLAGALEIHAFNRDVDDTSQRMSEKEIAMKTEDVGKDLGAVEQLQRKQDALERDMTAIDGKLKEHDQEARRLVQKYPDMSTPIRSKLSELQESWQNLQLLARQRKEALTVAYTLHKFHADLREIEAWVADTIKENGLLGAARHD
;
A
#
# COMPACT_ATOMS: atom_id res chain seq x y z
N MET A 1 -75.77 -70.30 30.60
CA MET A 1 -76.79 -70.40 31.68
C MET A 1 -77.93 -69.49 31.29
N GLY A 2 -79.16 -70.00 31.16
CA GLY A 2 -80.34 -69.13 30.93
C GLY A 2 -81.37 -69.65 29.94
N ILE A 3 -82.05 -70.75 30.31
CA ILE A 3 -83.45 -71.09 30.03
C ILE A 3 -83.94 -71.10 28.56
N ARG A 4 -84.03 -72.31 27.99
CA ARG A 4 -84.92 -72.65 26.87
C ARG A 4 -86.38 -72.48 27.31
N TYR A 5 -87.14 -71.63 26.63
CA TYR A 5 -88.61 -71.73 26.60
C TYR A 5 -89.05 -72.21 25.22
N SER A 6 -89.27 -73.52 25.14
CA SER A 6 -90.18 -74.15 24.20
C SER A 6 -91.59 -73.78 24.61
N VAL A 7 -92.28 -72.94 23.83
CA VAL A 7 -93.73 -72.77 23.93
C VAL A 7 -94.31 -72.63 22.53
N TYR A 8 -94.57 -73.77 21.88
CA TYR A 8 -95.78 -73.87 21.08
C TYR A 8 -96.97 -73.94 22.06
N PRO A 9 -98.06 -73.25 21.75
CA PRO A 9 -99.19 -74.03 21.26
C PRO A 9 -99.77 -73.39 20.00
N PHE A 10 -100.05 -74.21 19.00
CA PHE A 10 -100.91 -73.90 17.86
C PHE A 10 -102.35 -73.61 18.34
N PRO A 11 -102.91 -72.39 18.17
CA PRO A 11 -104.35 -72.16 18.28
C PRO A 11 -104.95 -71.76 16.91
N GLU A 12 -104.13 -71.26 15.98
CA GLU A 12 -104.58 -70.59 14.75
C GLU A 12 -105.11 -71.54 13.70
N LEU A 13 -104.51 -72.72 13.52
CA LEU A 13 -105.07 -73.73 12.61
C LEU A 13 -106.41 -74.24 13.14
N SER A 14 -106.52 -74.47 14.45
CA SER A 14 -107.75 -74.91 15.11
C SER A 14 -108.85 -73.85 14.94
N GLU A 15 -108.55 -72.58 15.18
CA GLU A 15 -109.51 -71.48 15.04
C GLU A 15 -109.89 -71.18 13.60
N ARG A 16 -108.98 -71.35 12.62
CA ARG A 16 -109.27 -71.15 11.19
C ARG A 16 -110.18 -72.23 10.65
N PHE A 17 -109.95 -73.49 11.04
CA PHE A 17 -110.89 -74.57 10.78
C PHE A 17 -112.22 -74.32 11.50
N TYR A 18 -112.19 -73.80 12.72
CA TYR A 18 -113.39 -73.49 13.50
C TYR A 18 -114.22 -72.33 12.91
N ASN A 19 -113.60 -71.23 12.47
CA ASN A 19 -114.27 -70.09 11.84
C ASN A 19 -114.81 -70.44 10.46
N ASN A 20 -114.05 -71.17 9.62
CA ASN A 20 -114.56 -71.67 8.34
C ASN A 20 -115.71 -72.67 8.55
N LEU A 21 -115.61 -73.54 9.55
CA LEU A 21 -116.69 -74.45 9.92
C LEU A 21 -117.92 -73.70 10.44
N LEU A 22 -117.72 -72.62 11.20
CA LEU A 22 -118.79 -71.76 11.68
C LEU A 22 -119.46 -70.98 10.56
N GLN A 23 -118.69 -70.49 9.59
CA GLN A 23 -119.20 -69.83 8.39
C GLN A 23 -119.99 -70.81 7.53
N ASN A 24 -119.44 -71.98 7.21
CA ASN A 24 -120.15 -73.01 6.43
C ASN A 24 -121.44 -73.47 7.13
N LYS A 25 -121.42 -73.67 8.46
CA LYS A 25 -122.62 -73.99 9.24
C LYS A 25 -123.63 -72.85 9.28
N PHE A 26 -123.16 -71.59 9.21
CA PHE A 26 -124.02 -70.42 9.18
C PHE A 26 -124.60 -70.19 7.77
N ASP A 27 -123.85 -70.48 6.71
CA ASP A 27 -124.34 -70.45 5.33
C ASP A 27 -125.39 -71.57 5.12
N ASP A 28 -125.17 -72.76 5.67
CA ASP A 28 -126.19 -73.83 5.73
C ASP A 28 -127.44 -73.39 6.49
N PHE A 29 -127.27 -72.64 7.60
CA PHE A 29 -128.37 -72.08 8.36
C PHE A 29 -129.12 -71.00 7.57
N LYS A 30 -128.41 -70.09 6.91
CA LYS A 30 -128.96 -69.04 6.03
C LYS A 30 -129.77 -69.66 4.89
N HIS A 31 -129.24 -70.69 4.24
CA HIS A 31 -129.95 -71.43 3.21
C HIS A 31 -131.25 -72.09 3.73
N ARG A 32 -131.24 -72.64 4.96
CA ARG A 32 -132.47 -73.17 5.59
C ARG A 32 -133.49 -72.08 5.91
N ILE A 33 -133.05 -70.88 6.31
CA ILE A 33 -133.93 -69.73 6.54
C ILE A 33 -134.51 -69.23 5.20
N GLU A 34 -133.72 -69.16 4.14
CA GLU A 34 -134.17 -68.81 2.78
C GLU A 34 -135.23 -69.79 2.26
N VAL A 35 -135.01 -71.10 2.41
CA VAL A 35 -136.02 -72.13 2.06
C VAL A 35 -137.27 -72.01 2.96
N GLY A 36 -137.10 -71.61 4.23
CA GLY A 36 -138.21 -71.31 5.14
C GLY A 36 -139.00 -70.05 4.79
N SER A 37 -138.40 -69.11 4.06
CA SER A 37 -139.00 -67.83 3.66
C SER A 37 -140.19 -68.04 2.73
N GLU A 38 -140.13 -69.02 1.82
CA GLU A 38 -141.26 -69.39 0.97
C GLU A 38 -142.47 -69.84 1.78
N ARG A 39 -142.25 -70.63 2.84
CA ARG A 39 -143.31 -71.08 3.75
C ARG A 39 -143.89 -69.93 4.58
N PHE A 40 -143.05 -69.01 5.05
CA PHE A 40 -143.51 -67.79 5.71
C PHE A 40 -144.34 -66.93 4.76
N THR A 41 -143.91 -66.77 3.50
CA THR A 41 -144.61 -65.98 2.48
C THR A 41 -145.98 -66.58 2.14
N GLN A 42 -146.07 -67.91 1.99
CA GLN A 42 -147.34 -68.63 1.83
C GLN A 42 -148.25 -68.45 3.05
N CYS A 43 -147.69 -68.53 4.27
CA CYS A 43 -148.45 -68.32 5.51
C CYS A 43 -148.94 -66.86 5.63
N GLU A 44 -148.12 -65.89 5.23
CA GLU A 44 -148.48 -64.47 5.18
C GLU A 44 -149.55 -64.19 4.10
N GLU A 45 -149.48 -64.80 2.93
CA GLU A 45 -150.53 -64.68 1.90
C GLU A 45 -151.85 -65.30 2.35
N LEU A 46 -151.82 -66.47 3.00
CA LEU A 46 -153.01 -67.11 3.53
C LEU A 46 -153.63 -66.29 4.67
N ALA A 47 -152.82 -65.78 5.60
CA ALA A 47 -153.29 -64.89 6.66
C ALA A 47 -153.90 -63.61 6.08
N LYS A 48 -153.27 -62.99 5.07
CA LYS A 48 -153.82 -61.81 4.37
C LYS A 48 -155.16 -62.11 3.68
N LYS A 49 -155.31 -63.28 3.04
CA LYS A 49 -156.58 -63.71 2.41
C LYS A 49 -157.69 -63.96 3.43
N LEU A 50 -157.36 -64.58 4.56
CA LEU A 50 -158.30 -64.80 5.67
C LEU A 50 -158.73 -63.48 6.33
N ILE A 51 -157.84 -62.50 6.42
CA ILE A 51 -158.14 -61.16 6.95
C ILE A 51 -158.94 -60.31 5.94
N ALA A 52 -158.69 -60.48 4.63
CA ALA A 52 -159.36 -59.73 3.56
C ALA A 52 -160.76 -60.24 3.19
N ASN A 53 -161.25 -61.32 3.82
CA ASN A 53 -162.60 -61.88 3.65
C ASN A 53 -162.97 -62.35 2.22
N ASP A 54 -161.99 -62.68 1.36
CA ASP A 54 -162.19 -63.17 -0.01
C ASP A 54 -162.05 -64.70 -0.09
N SER A 55 -163.08 -65.44 0.35
CA SER A 55 -163.11 -66.91 0.26
C SER A 55 -164.23 -67.43 -0.64
N PRO A 56 -163.94 -68.29 -1.64
CA PRO A 56 -164.93 -68.82 -2.59
C PRO A 56 -165.97 -69.79 -1.99
N TYR A 57 -165.89 -70.08 -0.68
CA TYR A 57 -166.81 -70.96 0.04
C TYR A 57 -167.74 -70.22 1.03
N ILE A 58 -167.79 -68.88 0.98
CA ILE A 58 -168.55 -68.05 1.95
C ILE A 58 -170.05 -68.40 1.97
N SER A 59 -170.62 -68.76 0.82
CA SER A 59 -172.02 -69.19 0.69
C SER A 59 -172.34 -70.51 1.42
N GLU A 60 -171.34 -71.39 1.62
CA GLU A 60 -171.48 -72.61 2.44
C GLU A 60 -171.15 -72.39 3.92
N ILE A 61 -170.32 -71.40 4.24
CA ILE A 61 -169.90 -71.04 5.60
C ILE A 61 -171.01 -70.24 6.31
N GLU A 62 -171.64 -69.26 5.64
CA GLU A 62 -172.79 -68.52 6.15
C GLU A 62 -174.00 -69.44 6.42
N LYS A 63 -174.21 -70.45 5.56
CA LYS A 63 -175.31 -71.43 5.69
C LYS A 63 -175.09 -72.46 6.80
N ARG A 64 -173.84 -72.65 7.26
CA ARG A 64 -173.49 -73.47 8.45
C ARG A 64 -173.38 -72.64 9.73
N GLN A 65 -173.12 -71.33 9.65
CA GLN A 65 -173.07 -70.42 10.81
C GLN A 65 -174.45 -70.08 11.38
N GLU A 66 -175.54 -70.15 10.59
CA GLU A 66 -176.92 -69.98 11.11
C GLU A 66 -177.40 -71.11 12.03
N GLN A 67 -176.70 -72.26 12.12
CA GLN A 67 -177.10 -73.40 12.96
C GLN A 67 -176.31 -73.51 14.29
N LEU A 68 -175.36 -72.62 14.57
CA LEU A 68 -174.54 -72.65 15.78
C LEU A 68 -174.32 -71.22 16.32
N SER A 69 -175.27 -70.73 17.12
CA SER A 69 -175.10 -69.50 17.91
C SER A 69 -174.37 -69.79 19.22
N ASN A 70 -173.16 -69.26 19.39
CA ASN A 70 -172.53 -68.75 20.62
C ASN A 70 -171.01 -69.02 20.64
N THR A 71 -170.25 -68.17 19.95
CA THR A 71 -168.92 -67.72 20.38
C THR A 71 -168.66 -66.39 19.71
N ASP A 72 -168.54 -65.34 20.52
CA ASP A 72 -168.38 -63.93 20.15
C ASP A 72 -166.88 -63.60 19.94
N ASP A 73 -166.19 -64.42 19.15
CA ASP A 73 -164.80 -64.19 18.73
C ASP A 73 -164.77 -64.15 17.20
N ASP A 74 -164.43 -62.98 16.64
CA ASP A 74 -164.26 -62.81 15.21
C ASP A 74 -163.01 -63.59 14.77
N PRO A 75 -163.15 -64.66 13.96
CA PRO A 75 -162.00 -65.45 13.49
C PRO A 75 -160.99 -64.60 12.70
N VAL A 76 -161.39 -63.43 12.20
CA VAL A 76 -160.49 -62.47 11.55
C VAL A 76 -159.52 -61.83 12.56
N GLU A 77 -159.96 -61.55 13.80
CA GLU A 77 -159.15 -60.90 14.82
C GLU A 77 -158.11 -61.86 15.44
N GLU A 78 -158.46 -63.14 15.63
CA GLU A 78 -157.51 -64.17 16.09
C GLU A 78 -156.39 -64.43 15.05
N VAL A 79 -156.74 -64.48 13.76
CA VAL A 79 -155.77 -64.62 12.67
C VAL A 79 -154.85 -63.40 12.59
N ALA A 80 -155.36 -62.19 12.81
CA ALA A 80 -154.57 -60.96 12.82
C ALA A 80 -153.53 -60.95 13.97
N LEU A 81 -153.90 -61.35 15.18
CA LEU A 81 -152.99 -61.44 16.33
C LEU A 81 -151.88 -62.49 16.13
N ARG A 82 -152.24 -63.69 15.64
CA ARG A 82 -151.25 -64.74 15.34
C ARG A 82 -150.32 -64.36 14.18
N HIS A 83 -150.85 -63.69 13.17
CA HIS A 83 -150.08 -63.15 12.04
C HIS A 83 -149.06 -62.10 12.49
N ALA A 84 -149.45 -61.16 13.36
CA ALA A 84 -148.54 -60.18 13.95
C ALA A 84 -147.41 -60.85 14.75
N HIS A 85 -147.73 -61.86 15.57
CA HIS A 85 -146.74 -62.60 16.35
C HIS A 85 -145.74 -63.36 15.47
N ILE A 86 -146.20 -64.07 14.43
CA ILE A 86 -145.33 -64.78 13.47
C ILE A 86 -144.43 -63.80 12.71
N ARG A 87 -144.95 -62.63 12.33
CA ARG A 87 -144.16 -61.57 11.67
C ARG A 87 -143.06 -61.02 12.58
N ASP A 88 -143.34 -60.76 13.85
CA ASP A 88 -142.34 -60.29 14.81
C ASP A 88 -141.26 -61.35 15.08
N CYS A 89 -141.64 -62.62 15.23
CA CYS A 89 -140.69 -63.74 15.37
C CYS A 89 -139.80 -63.90 14.12
N TRP A 90 -140.35 -63.76 12.92
CA TRP A 90 -139.57 -63.80 11.67
C TRP A 90 -138.62 -62.60 11.55
N LYS A 91 -139.07 -61.40 11.92
CA LYS A 91 -138.23 -60.21 11.96
C LYS A 91 -137.08 -60.34 12.96
N GLN A 92 -137.36 -60.85 14.17
CA GLN A 92 -136.31 -61.15 15.15
C GLN A 92 -135.31 -62.19 14.65
N LEU A 93 -135.77 -63.21 13.92
CA LEU A 93 -134.89 -64.22 13.33
C LEU A 93 -133.98 -63.64 12.24
N LEU A 94 -134.51 -62.77 11.37
CA LEU A 94 -133.73 -62.05 10.36
C LEU A 94 -132.72 -61.10 11.02
N ASP A 95 -133.12 -60.36 12.05
CA ASP A 95 -132.23 -59.47 12.81
C ASP A 95 -131.11 -60.28 13.49
N LEU A 96 -131.42 -61.45 14.08
CA LEU A 96 -130.41 -62.34 14.68
C LEU A 96 -129.46 -62.93 13.63
N MET A 97 -129.97 -63.29 12.45
CA MET A 97 -129.17 -63.79 11.33
C MET A 97 -128.24 -62.70 10.80
N GLU A 98 -128.75 -61.50 10.51
CA GLU A 98 -127.95 -60.36 10.04
C GLU A 98 -126.87 -59.96 11.08
N ASN A 99 -127.23 -59.97 12.37
CA ASN A 99 -126.27 -59.74 13.46
C ASN A 99 -125.20 -60.83 13.53
N ARG A 100 -125.56 -62.10 13.26
CA ARG A 100 -124.60 -63.21 13.24
C ARG A 100 -123.68 -63.16 12.02
N GLU A 101 -124.19 -62.77 10.85
CA GLU A 101 -123.42 -62.56 9.62
C GLU A 101 -122.38 -61.45 9.81
N LYS A 102 -122.80 -60.29 10.33
CA LYS A 102 -121.90 -59.17 10.67
C LYS A 102 -120.80 -59.58 11.65
N ARG A 103 -121.13 -60.39 12.67
CA ARG A 103 -120.14 -60.88 13.66
C ARG A 103 -119.14 -61.88 13.07
N LEU A 104 -119.56 -62.74 12.15
CA LEU A 104 -118.67 -63.70 11.48
C LEU A 104 -117.76 -63.00 10.47
N GLN A 105 -118.29 -62.03 9.71
CA GLN A 105 -117.49 -61.20 8.81
C GLN A 105 -116.42 -60.42 9.58
N ALA A 106 -116.80 -59.78 10.70
CA ALA A 106 -115.87 -59.09 11.59
C ALA A 106 -114.76 -60.03 12.12
N ALA A 107 -115.13 -61.23 12.57
CA ALA A 107 -114.14 -62.23 13.01
C ALA A 107 -113.21 -62.67 11.86
N GLY A 108 -113.74 -62.87 10.65
CA GLY A 108 -112.94 -63.24 9.48
C GLY A 108 -111.95 -62.16 9.04
N GLU A 109 -112.34 -60.89 9.10
CA GLU A 109 -111.47 -59.75 8.79
C GLU A 109 -110.38 -59.55 9.85
N ILE A 110 -110.74 -59.62 11.15
CA ILE A 110 -109.79 -59.49 12.27
C ILE A 110 -108.76 -60.64 12.25
N HIS A 111 -109.18 -61.88 11.98
CA HIS A 111 -108.26 -63.01 11.90
C HIS A 111 -107.31 -62.91 10.71
N ARG A 112 -107.79 -62.40 9.56
CA ARG A 112 -106.93 -62.13 8.40
C ARG A 112 -105.86 -61.11 8.76
N PHE A 113 -106.27 -60.02 9.40
CA PHE A 113 -105.36 -59.00 9.90
C PHE A 113 -104.32 -59.58 10.89
N HIS A 114 -104.73 -60.39 11.87
CA HIS A 114 -103.78 -61.04 12.79
C HIS A 114 -102.74 -61.91 12.07
N ARG A 115 -103.15 -62.66 11.04
CA ARG A 115 -102.22 -63.45 10.22
C ARG A 115 -101.25 -62.55 9.45
N ASP A 116 -101.77 -61.49 8.84
CA ASP A 116 -100.95 -60.56 8.05
C ASP A 116 -99.99 -59.77 8.97
N VAL A 117 -100.38 -59.47 10.21
CA VAL A 117 -99.51 -58.97 11.30
C VAL A 117 -98.43 -59.99 11.68
N ALA A 118 -98.78 -61.26 11.89
CA ALA A 118 -97.80 -62.29 12.23
C ALA A 118 -96.77 -62.49 11.11
N GLU A 119 -97.21 -62.45 9.84
CA GLU A 119 -96.33 -62.50 8.68
C GLU A 119 -95.41 -61.27 8.60
N ALA A 120 -95.96 -60.07 8.81
CA ALA A 120 -95.20 -58.83 8.89
C ALA A 120 -94.13 -58.87 9.99
N LEU A 121 -94.49 -59.31 11.20
CA LEU A 121 -93.56 -59.47 12.32
C LEU A 121 -92.46 -60.49 12.01
N SER A 122 -92.80 -61.62 11.38
CA SER A 122 -91.83 -62.62 10.95
C SER A 122 -90.83 -62.05 9.94
N ARG A 123 -91.31 -61.27 8.95
CA ARG A 123 -90.44 -60.62 7.95
C ARG A 123 -89.52 -59.57 8.58
N ILE A 124 -90.03 -58.76 9.52
CA ILE A 124 -89.22 -57.78 10.26
C ILE A 124 -88.13 -58.50 11.08
N GLN A 125 -88.49 -59.59 11.78
CA GLN A 125 -87.53 -60.39 12.55
C GLN A 125 -86.47 -61.05 11.65
N GLU A 126 -86.86 -61.59 10.50
CA GLU A 126 -85.93 -62.17 9.52
C GLU A 126 -84.95 -61.11 9.01
N LYS A 127 -85.44 -59.93 8.61
CA LYS A 127 -84.58 -58.81 8.18
C LYS A 127 -83.66 -58.32 9.31
N ASN A 128 -84.14 -58.26 10.56
CA ASN A 128 -83.33 -57.90 11.71
C ASN A 128 -82.23 -58.93 12.02
N ALA A 129 -82.52 -60.22 11.86
CA ALA A 129 -81.54 -61.30 12.05
C ALA A 129 -80.52 -61.38 10.90
N ALA A 130 -80.90 -60.95 9.70
CA ALA A 130 -80.03 -60.92 8.52
C ALA A 130 -78.99 -59.79 8.55
N LEU A 131 -79.15 -58.79 9.43
CA LEU A 131 -78.18 -57.72 9.63
C LEU A 131 -76.93 -58.26 10.34
N PRO A 132 -75.76 -58.32 9.66
CA PRO A 132 -74.50 -58.70 10.30
C PRO A 132 -74.03 -57.59 11.25
N ASP A 133 -73.03 -57.89 12.09
CA ASP A 133 -72.32 -56.87 12.90
C ASP A 133 -70.89 -56.60 12.37
N ASP A 134 -70.49 -57.25 11.27
CA ASP A 134 -69.17 -57.05 10.65
C ASP A 134 -69.08 -55.68 9.97
N LEU A 135 -67.98 -54.97 10.23
CA LEU A 135 -67.67 -53.64 9.72
C LEU A 135 -66.54 -53.62 8.69
N GLY A 136 -65.98 -54.78 8.33
CA GLY A 136 -64.89 -54.89 7.34
C GLY A 136 -63.50 -54.63 7.93
N ARG A 137 -62.46 -55.11 7.23
CA ARG A 137 -61.05 -55.06 7.68
C ARG A 137 -60.13 -54.19 6.82
N ASP A 138 -60.55 -53.90 5.60
CA ASP A 138 -59.86 -53.07 4.62
C ASP A 138 -60.86 -52.25 3.80
N LEU A 139 -60.41 -51.18 3.15
CA LEU A 139 -61.29 -50.25 2.43
C LEU A 139 -62.21 -50.95 1.41
N ASN A 140 -61.71 -51.94 0.67
CA ASN A 140 -62.50 -52.65 -0.33
C ASN A 140 -63.60 -53.50 0.34
N SER A 141 -63.27 -54.18 1.44
CA SER A 141 -64.22 -54.95 2.23
C SER A 141 -65.33 -54.08 2.82
N VAL A 142 -64.99 -52.89 3.33
CA VAL A 142 -65.96 -51.94 3.88
C VAL A 142 -66.87 -51.40 2.77
N LEU A 143 -66.31 -50.98 1.63
CA LEU A 143 -67.10 -50.49 0.49
C LEU A 143 -68.05 -51.56 -0.06
N ALA A 144 -67.62 -52.83 -0.06
CA ALA A 144 -68.50 -53.94 -0.44
C ALA A 144 -69.64 -54.15 0.57
N LEU A 145 -69.38 -53.98 1.87
CA LEU A 145 -70.40 -54.04 2.91
C LEU A 145 -71.38 -52.86 2.84
N ILE A 146 -70.90 -51.64 2.55
CA ILE A 146 -71.75 -50.46 2.31
C ILE A 146 -72.71 -50.73 1.16
N ARG A 147 -72.22 -51.19 0.00
CA ARG A 147 -73.08 -51.52 -1.15
C ARG A 147 -74.12 -52.59 -0.84
N LYS A 148 -73.75 -53.60 -0.04
CA LYS A 148 -74.70 -54.63 0.43
C LYS A 148 -75.75 -54.03 1.37
N HIS A 149 -75.35 -53.12 2.25
CA HIS A 149 -76.24 -52.43 3.18
C HIS A 149 -77.20 -51.48 2.45
N GLU A 150 -76.74 -50.74 1.45
CA GLU A 150 -77.60 -49.95 0.56
C GLU A 150 -78.66 -50.83 -0.13
N GLY A 151 -78.27 -52.02 -0.59
CA GLY A 151 -79.20 -53.03 -1.12
C GLY A 151 -80.23 -53.47 -0.07
N PHE A 152 -79.80 -53.72 1.17
CA PHE A 152 -80.69 -54.06 2.28
C PHE A 152 -81.66 -52.92 2.63
N GLU A 153 -81.21 -51.68 2.61
CA GLU A 153 -82.06 -50.51 2.86
C GLU A 153 -83.11 -50.30 1.76
N ASN A 154 -82.75 -50.57 0.50
CA ASN A 154 -83.72 -50.58 -0.59
C ASN A 154 -84.79 -51.66 -0.39
N ASP A 155 -84.41 -52.85 0.09
CA ASP A 155 -85.39 -53.89 0.46
C ASP A 155 -86.30 -53.44 1.61
N LEU A 156 -85.79 -52.66 2.57
CA LEU A 156 -86.58 -52.11 3.66
C LEU A 156 -87.65 -51.14 3.14
N VAL A 157 -87.36 -50.31 2.13
CA VAL A 157 -88.37 -49.42 1.51
C VAL A 157 -89.56 -50.21 0.96
N ALA A 158 -89.30 -51.36 0.33
CA ALA A 158 -90.36 -52.23 -0.17
C ALA A 158 -91.20 -52.85 0.98
N LEU A 159 -90.55 -53.21 2.10
CA LEU A 159 -91.24 -53.71 3.29
C LEU A 159 -92.06 -52.59 3.96
N GLU A 160 -91.55 -51.36 4.01
CA GLU A 160 -92.26 -50.19 4.54
C GLU A 160 -93.59 -49.96 3.82
N ALA A 161 -93.60 -50.04 2.49
CA ALA A 161 -94.83 -49.92 1.71
C ALA A 161 -95.86 -51.01 2.05
N GLN A 162 -95.42 -52.25 2.31
CA GLN A 162 -96.31 -53.34 2.73
C GLN A 162 -96.86 -53.12 4.14
N LEU A 163 -96.02 -52.62 5.06
CA LEU A 163 -96.43 -52.30 6.43
C LEU A 163 -97.39 -51.11 6.46
N GLN A 164 -97.22 -50.13 5.57
CA GLN A 164 -98.15 -49.00 5.45
C GLN A 164 -99.56 -49.48 5.07
N VAL A 165 -99.68 -50.39 4.10
CA VAL A 165 -100.97 -51.01 3.73
C VAL A 165 -101.60 -51.73 4.94
N LEU A 166 -100.79 -52.42 5.74
CA LEU A 166 -101.25 -53.10 6.96
C LEU A 166 -101.73 -52.10 8.03
N VAL A 167 -101.04 -50.97 8.20
CA VAL A 167 -101.44 -49.89 9.12
C VAL A 167 -102.75 -49.24 8.67
N GLU A 168 -102.90 -48.98 7.37
CA GLU A 168 -104.13 -48.46 6.78
C GLU A 168 -105.30 -49.44 6.97
N ASP A 169 -105.06 -50.75 6.78
CA ASP A 169 -106.06 -51.78 7.04
C ASP A 169 -106.43 -51.85 8.52
N SER A 170 -105.47 -51.73 9.44
CA SER A 170 -105.74 -51.66 10.88
C SER A 170 -106.63 -50.47 11.23
N ALA A 171 -106.33 -49.28 10.71
CA ALA A 171 -107.11 -48.07 10.94
C ALA A 171 -108.56 -48.22 10.44
N ARG A 172 -108.73 -48.84 9.26
CA ARG A 172 -110.04 -49.18 8.70
C ARG A 172 -110.82 -50.15 9.60
N LEU A 173 -110.17 -51.22 10.08
CA LEU A 173 -110.80 -52.23 10.94
C LEU A 173 -111.14 -51.68 12.34
N GLN A 174 -110.31 -50.79 12.89
CA GLN A 174 -110.60 -50.09 14.15
C GLN A 174 -111.84 -49.20 14.03
N ALA A 175 -111.99 -48.50 12.91
CA ALA A 175 -113.18 -47.67 12.63
C ALA A 175 -114.44 -48.52 12.41
N ALA A 176 -114.32 -49.68 11.76
CA ALA A 176 -115.43 -50.58 11.49
C ALA A 176 -115.91 -51.35 12.75
N TYR A 177 -115.01 -51.67 13.69
CA TYR A 177 -115.27 -52.53 14.84
C TYR A 177 -114.84 -51.89 16.18
N PRO A 178 -115.60 -50.91 16.71
CA PRO A 178 -115.23 -50.19 17.93
C PRO A 178 -115.32 -51.05 19.20
N GLY A 179 -114.58 -50.63 20.25
CA GLY A 179 -114.56 -51.29 21.56
C GLY A 179 -113.33 -52.17 21.78
N GLN A 180 -113.52 -53.39 22.30
CA GLN A 180 -112.41 -54.28 22.66
C GLN A 180 -111.57 -54.74 21.45
N ASN A 181 -112.21 -54.95 20.30
CA ASN A 181 -111.53 -55.35 19.05
C ASN A 181 -110.62 -54.23 18.53
N ALA A 182 -111.08 -52.98 18.53
CA ALA A 182 -110.25 -51.83 18.14
C ALA A 182 -109.00 -51.70 19.03
N ASN A 183 -109.12 -51.91 20.34
CA ASN A 183 -107.97 -51.88 21.26
C ASN A 183 -106.96 -53.00 20.95
N GLN A 184 -107.42 -54.22 20.63
CA GLN A 184 -106.54 -55.32 20.25
C GLN A 184 -105.85 -55.07 18.92
N LEU A 185 -106.58 -54.56 17.92
CA LEU A 185 -106.02 -54.17 16.61
C LEU A 185 -104.96 -53.06 16.76
N ALA A 186 -105.22 -52.06 17.60
CA ALA A 186 -104.28 -50.98 17.90
C ALA A 186 -103.02 -51.50 18.60
N GLN A 187 -103.15 -52.42 19.57
CA GLN A 187 -101.99 -53.04 20.22
C GLN A 187 -101.14 -53.85 19.23
N GLN A 188 -101.77 -54.62 18.34
CA GLN A 188 -101.05 -55.38 17.31
C GLN A 188 -100.33 -54.44 16.32
N GLN A 189 -100.98 -53.35 15.90
CA GLN A 189 -100.36 -52.31 15.07
C GLN A 189 -99.16 -51.67 15.78
N GLU A 190 -99.28 -51.34 17.06
CA GLU A 190 -98.20 -50.74 17.86
C GLU A 190 -96.99 -51.67 17.96
N ILE A 191 -97.21 -52.98 18.15
CA ILE A 191 -96.13 -53.99 18.19
C ILE A 191 -95.38 -54.04 16.84
N VAL A 192 -96.11 -53.99 15.72
CA VAL A 192 -95.50 -53.97 14.38
C VAL A 192 -94.66 -52.70 14.19
N LEU A 193 -95.22 -51.53 14.50
CA LEU A 193 -94.54 -50.24 14.34
C LEU A 193 -93.30 -50.13 15.25
N ARG A 194 -93.37 -50.64 16.49
CA ARG A 194 -92.23 -50.68 17.41
C ARG A 194 -91.09 -51.56 16.90
N ASN A 195 -91.39 -52.74 16.37
CA ASN A 195 -90.35 -53.61 15.81
C ASN A 195 -89.79 -53.04 14.50
N TRP A 196 -90.63 -52.40 13.69
CA TRP A 196 -90.21 -51.71 12.47
C TRP A 196 -89.27 -50.54 12.75
N THR A 197 -89.63 -49.66 13.68
CA THR A 197 -88.79 -48.53 14.11
C THR A 197 -87.46 -49.00 14.69
N ALA A 198 -87.45 -50.04 15.51
CA ALA A 198 -86.21 -50.65 16.01
C ALA A 198 -85.31 -51.20 14.88
N LEU A 199 -85.90 -51.79 13.83
CA LEU A 199 -85.15 -52.23 12.65
C LEU A 199 -84.60 -51.05 11.84
N GLN A 200 -85.38 -49.99 11.65
CA GLN A 200 -84.93 -48.76 10.98
C GLN A 200 -83.77 -48.11 11.74
N GLU A 201 -83.87 -47.98 13.06
CA GLU A 201 -82.80 -47.44 13.91
C GLU A 201 -81.54 -48.32 13.82
N ARG A 202 -81.67 -49.65 13.89
CA ARG A 202 -80.51 -50.55 13.73
C ARG A 202 -79.88 -50.43 12.34
N ALA A 203 -80.68 -50.33 11.29
CA ALA A 203 -80.16 -50.16 9.93
C ALA A 203 -79.45 -48.81 9.76
N ALA A 204 -79.99 -47.73 10.33
CA ALA A 204 -79.37 -46.41 10.33
C ALA A 204 -78.04 -46.40 11.12
N ASN A 205 -78.03 -46.96 12.33
CA ASN A 205 -76.81 -47.08 13.14
C ASN A 205 -75.72 -47.87 12.39
N ARG A 206 -76.09 -48.99 11.77
CA ARG A 206 -75.14 -49.77 10.96
C ARG A 206 -74.60 -48.98 9.77
N ARG A 207 -75.40 -48.14 9.13
CA ARG A 207 -74.93 -47.25 8.05
C ARG A 207 -73.85 -46.29 8.57
N GLU A 208 -74.08 -45.67 9.73
CA GLU A 208 -73.11 -44.76 10.36
C GLU A 208 -71.83 -45.48 10.79
N GLU A 209 -71.93 -46.69 11.35
CA GLU A 209 -70.78 -47.53 11.72
C GLU A 209 -69.96 -47.96 10.50
N LEU A 210 -70.62 -48.35 9.41
CA LEU A 210 -69.94 -48.70 8.15
C LEU A 210 -69.27 -47.49 7.51
N GLN A 211 -69.92 -46.32 7.56
CA GLN A 211 -69.33 -45.07 7.07
C GLN A 211 -68.10 -44.68 7.90
N SER A 212 -68.20 -44.74 9.23
CA SER A 212 -67.09 -44.52 10.17
C SER A 212 -65.93 -45.49 9.89
N SER A 213 -66.21 -46.79 9.71
CA SER A 213 -65.21 -47.78 9.29
C SER A 213 -64.56 -47.44 7.94
N SER A 214 -65.33 -46.94 6.97
CA SER A 214 -64.81 -46.53 5.66
C SER A 214 -63.87 -45.32 5.78
N ASP A 215 -64.23 -44.33 6.58
CA ASP A 215 -63.40 -43.16 6.84
C ASP A 215 -62.11 -43.54 7.56
N LEU A 216 -62.15 -44.46 8.53
CA LEU A 216 -60.96 -45.02 9.18
C LEU A 216 -60.06 -45.76 8.19
N GLN A 217 -60.60 -46.67 7.37
CA GLN A 217 -59.79 -47.42 6.41
C GLN A 217 -59.17 -46.51 5.34
N ARG A 218 -59.89 -45.48 4.89
CA ARG A 218 -59.37 -44.44 4.00
C ARG A 218 -58.21 -43.69 4.65
N PHE A 219 -58.38 -43.23 5.89
CA PHE A 219 -57.33 -42.57 6.67
C PHE A 219 -56.08 -43.46 6.84
N LEU A 220 -56.25 -44.71 7.28
CA LEU A 220 -55.14 -45.65 7.48
C LEU A 220 -54.38 -45.96 6.19
N THR A 221 -55.09 -45.99 5.06
CA THR A 221 -54.47 -46.19 3.74
C THR A 221 -53.62 -44.97 3.37
N GLN A 222 -54.16 -43.76 3.49
CA GLN A 222 -53.43 -42.53 3.19
C GLN A 222 -52.21 -42.32 4.11
N VAL A 223 -52.34 -42.61 5.41
CA VAL A 223 -51.22 -42.57 6.36
C VAL A 223 -50.11 -43.53 5.93
N ARG A 224 -50.45 -44.76 5.57
CA ARG A 224 -49.47 -45.78 5.16
C ARG A 224 -48.73 -45.37 3.90
N ASP A 225 -49.45 -44.85 2.90
CA ASP A 225 -48.86 -44.41 1.65
C ASP A 225 -47.90 -43.24 1.86
N LEU A 226 -48.30 -42.24 2.66
CA LEU A 226 -47.43 -41.10 3.00
C LEU A 226 -46.22 -41.51 3.84
N MET A 227 -46.39 -42.42 4.81
CA MET A 227 -45.26 -42.93 5.61
C MET A 227 -44.25 -43.68 4.74
N ASN A 228 -44.72 -44.55 3.84
CA ASN A 228 -43.85 -45.32 2.94
C ASN A 228 -43.12 -44.40 1.96
N TRP A 229 -43.80 -43.41 1.38
CA TRP A 229 -43.18 -42.41 0.52
C TRP A 229 -42.13 -41.59 1.28
N ALA A 230 -42.45 -41.07 2.48
CA ALA A 230 -41.53 -40.26 3.26
C ALA A 230 -40.28 -41.06 3.71
N ALA A 231 -40.47 -42.30 4.16
CA ALA A 231 -39.37 -43.18 4.54
C ALA A 231 -38.51 -43.60 3.34
N GLY A 232 -39.14 -43.89 2.19
CA GLY A 232 -38.46 -44.21 0.94
C GLY A 232 -37.60 -43.04 0.45
N LEU A 233 -38.18 -41.83 0.37
CA LEU A 233 -37.49 -40.62 -0.04
C LEU A 233 -36.37 -40.23 0.92
N ARG A 234 -36.56 -40.41 2.23
CA ARG A 234 -35.49 -40.21 3.23
C ARG A 234 -34.34 -41.19 3.02
N THR A 235 -34.63 -42.45 2.69
CA THR A 235 -33.60 -43.46 2.45
C THR A 235 -32.80 -43.16 1.19
N THR A 236 -33.46 -42.83 0.08
CA THR A 236 -32.77 -42.45 -1.17
C THR A 236 -31.93 -41.18 -0.98
N MET A 237 -32.42 -40.22 -0.19
CA MET A 237 -31.69 -39.01 0.13
C MET A 237 -30.44 -39.28 1.00
N MET A 238 -30.49 -40.23 1.92
CA MET A 238 -29.37 -40.59 2.79
C MET A 238 -28.28 -41.43 2.11
N THR A 239 -28.51 -41.92 0.89
CA THR A 239 -27.50 -42.66 0.13
C THR A 239 -26.32 -41.74 -0.22
N GLU A 240 -25.10 -42.18 0.11
CA GLU A 240 -23.88 -41.42 -0.17
C GLU A 240 -23.50 -41.48 -1.66
N GLU A 241 -23.26 -40.31 -2.25
CA GLU A 241 -22.80 -40.17 -3.63
C GLU A 241 -21.40 -39.57 -3.66
N LYS A 242 -20.50 -40.19 -4.43
CA LYS A 242 -19.11 -39.70 -4.56
C LYS A 242 -19.03 -38.56 -5.57
N VAL A 243 -18.85 -37.36 -5.06
CA VAL A 243 -18.68 -36.14 -5.87
C VAL A 243 -17.19 -35.88 -6.14
N ARG A 244 -16.86 -35.56 -7.40
CA ARG A 244 -15.46 -35.37 -7.85
C ARG A 244 -15.09 -33.90 -8.04
N ASP A 245 -16.06 -33.05 -8.36
CA ASP A 245 -15.85 -31.62 -8.64
C ASP A 245 -17.09 -30.78 -8.28
N ALA A 246 -16.91 -29.46 -8.31
CA ALA A 246 -17.96 -28.50 -7.99
C ALA A 246 -19.17 -28.61 -8.94
N ALA A 247 -18.96 -28.97 -10.21
CA ALA A 247 -20.06 -29.11 -11.18
C ALA A 247 -20.95 -30.31 -10.84
N SER A 248 -20.33 -31.45 -10.52
CA SER A 248 -21.02 -32.65 -10.03
C SER A 248 -21.80 -32.35 -8.74
N ALA A 249 -21.20 -31.59 -7.81
CA ALA A 249 -21.84 -31.16 -6.57
C ALA A 249 -23.07 -30.26 -6.83
N GLN A 250 -22.96 -29.34 -7.80
CA GLN A 250 -24.05 -28.45 -8.22
C GLN A 250 -25.20 -29.21 -8.88
N THR A 251 -24.92 -30.21 -9.71
CA THR A 251 -25.96 -31.09 -10.29
C THR A 251 -26.70 -31.81 -9.18
N LEU A 252 -25.99 -32.40 -8.22
CA LEU A 252 -26.61 -33.08 -7.08
C LEU A 252 -27.45 -32.13 -6.21
N LYS A 253 -27.03 -30.86 -6.06
CA LYS A 253 -27.84 -29.83 -5.42
C LYS A 253 -29.10 -29.50 -6.21
N ALA A 254 -29.04 -29.44 -7.55
CA ALA A 254 -30.22 -29.22 -8.37
C ALA A 254 -31.22 -30.39 -8.26
N GLU A 255 -30.72 -31.63 -8.24
CA GLU A 255 -31.54 -32.83 -7.96
C GLU A 255 -32.16 -32.77 -6.55
N HIS A 256 -31.41 -32.30 -5.55
CA HIS A 256 -31.91 -32.11 -4.19
C HIS A 256 -32.98 -31.01 -4.06
N GLU A 257 -32.89 -29.95 -4.85
CA GLU A 257 -33.96 -28.94 -4.97
C GLU A 257 -35.18 -29.49 -5.71
N ALA A 258 -35.02 -30.42 -6.66
CA ALA A 258 -36.15 -31.12 -7.25
C ALA A 258 -36.87 -32.02 -6.22
N VAL A 259 -36.12 -32.68 -5.33
CA VAL A 259 -36.68 -33.41 -4.18
C VAL A 259 -37.47 -32.47 -3.26
N LYS A 260 -37.00 -31.24 -3.05
CA LYS A 260 -37.73 -30.23 -2.27
C LYS A 260 -39.10 -29.92 -2.88
N ALA A 261 -39.14 -29.70 -4.19
CA ALA A 261 -40.39 -29.46 -4.91
C ALA A 261 -41.34 -30.67 -4.82
N GLU A 262 -40.80 -31.89 -4.84
CA GLU A 262 -41.61 -33.09 -4.58
C GLU A 262 -42.21 -33.08 -3.17
N ILE A 263 -41.41 -32.75 -2.13
CA ILE A 263 -41.90 -32.65 -0.75
C ILE A 263 -43.01 -31.58 -0.63
N GLU A 264 -42.79 -30.40 -1.19
CA GLU A 264 -43.76 -29.30 -1.17
C GLU A 264 -45.07 -29.68 -1.88
N ALA A 265 -45.00 -30.41 -3.00
CA ALA A 265 -46.19 -30.88 -3.71
C ALA A 265 -47.00 -31.94 -2.94
N ARG A 266 -46.40 -32.67 -1.98
CA ARG A 266 -47.12 -33.62 -1.11
C ARG A 266 -47.66 -32.97 0.16
N GLU A 267 -47.32 -31.72 0.45
CA GLU A 267 -47.72 -31.04 1.69
C GLU A 267 -49.25 -30.93 1.80
N GLU A 268 -49.95 -30.68 0.69
CA GLU A 268 -51.42 -30.68 0.65
C GLU A 268 -52.01 -32.04 1.06
N SER A 269 -51.38 -33.15 0.66
CA SER A 269 -51.80 -34.50 1.05
C SER A 269 -51.61 -34.75 2.55
N PHE A 270 -50.50 -34.27 3.14
CA PHE A 270 -50.32 -34.34 4.61
C PHE A 270 -51.40 -33.54 5.32
N GLN A 271 -51.67 -32.33 4.86
CA GLN A 271 -52.69 -31.45 5.44
C GLN A 271 -54.10 -32.07 5.34
N ALA A 272 -54.45 -32.69 4.21
CA ALA A 272 -55.72 -33.38 4.04
C ALA A 272 -55.89 -34.57 5.01
N VAL A 273 -54.84 -35.38 5.21
CA VAL A 273 -54.85 -36.48 6.18
C VAL A 273 -54.94 -35.97 7.61
N VAL A 274 -54.29 -34.83 7.89
CA VAL A 274 -54.35 -34.17 9.20
C VAL A 274 -55.76 -33.70 9.52
N GLU A 275 -56.40 -33.01 8.59
CA GLU A 275 -57.78 -32.52 8.73
C GLU A 275 -58.77 -33.67 8.88
N MET A 276 -58.59 -34.75 8.11
CA MET A 276 -59.41 -35.96 8.22
C MET A 276 -59.26 -36.60 9.61
N GLY A 277 -58.03 -36.80 10.08
CA GLY A 277 -57.77 -37.37 11.41
C GLY A 277 -58.33 -36.51 12.54
N GLN A 278 -58.15 -35.18 12.48
CA GLN A 278 -58.71 -34.26 13.47
C GLN A 278 -60.24 -34.27 13.49
N THR A 279 -60.87 -34.31 12.30
CA THR A 279 -62.33 -34.39 12.20
C THR A 279 -62.87 -35.68 12.82
N MET A 280 -62.20 -36.81 12.59
CA MET A 280 -62.57 -38.10 13.19
C MET A 280 -62.46 -38.07 14.73
N VAL A 281 -61.41 -37.44 15.26
CA VAL A 281 -61.25 -37.29 16.72
C VAL A 281 -62.32 -36.36 17.31
N LEU A 282 -62.62 -35.24 16.63
CA LEU A 282 -63.65 -34.28 17.07
C LEU A 282 -65.07 -34.86 17.06
N GLN A 283 -65.34 -35.85 16.20
CA GLN A 283 -66.62 -36.54 16.09
C GLN A 283 -66.73 -37.76 17.02
N ASP A 284 -65.83 -37.93 17.98
CA ASP A 284 -65.79 -39.05 18.92
C ASP A 284 -65.82 -40.43 18.22
N HIS A 285 -65.07 -40.56 17.10
CA HIS A 285 -64.99 -41.81 16.35
C HIS A 285 -64.48 -42.97 17.23
N TYR A 286 -65.06 -44.18 17.06
CA TYR A 286 -64.75 -45.34 17.92
C TYR A 286 -63.26 -45.73 17.97
N ALA A 287 -62.50 -45.40 16.92
CA ALA A 287 -61.06 -45.63 16.79
C ALA A 287 -60.20 -44.37 17.00
N ALA A 288 -60.70 -43.34 17.69
CA ALA A 288 -59.99 -42.06 17.88
C ALA A 288 -58.56 -42.23 18.42
N GLN A 289 -58.33 -43.14 19.37
CA GLN A 289 -57.00 -43.40 19.92
C GLN A 289 -56.01 -43.95 18.87
N GLU A 290 -56.48 -44.84 17.99
CA GLU A 290 -55.65 -45.37 16.89
C GLU A 290 -55.34 -44.27 15.87
N VAL A 291 -56.33 -43.43 15.55
CA VAL A 291 -56.17 -42.28 14.66
C VAL A 291 -55.12 -41.32 15.21
N GLU A 292 -55.18 -40.96 16.49
CA GLU A 292 -54.18 -40.09 17.14
C GLU A 292 -52.76 -40.69 17.13
N GLU A 293 -52.61 -41.99 17.40
CA GLU A 293 -51.31 -42.65 17.37
C GLU A 293 -50.70 -42.62 15.96
N LYS A 294 -51.49 -42.99 14.95
CA LYS A 294 -51.08 -43.00 13.54
C LYS A 294 -50.77 -41.60 13.03
N PHE A 295 -51.58 -40.63 13.45
CA PHE A 295 -51.37 -39.23 13.17
C PHE A 295 -50.03 -38.73 13.72
N LYS A 296 -49.70 -39.05 14.98
CA LYS A 296 -48.42 -38.70 15.59
C LYS A 296 -47.24 -39.32 14.85
N GLN A 297 -47.33 -40.61 14.50
CA GLN A 297 -46.29 -41.31 13.73
C GLN A 297 -46.05 -40.64 12.36
N LEU A 298 -47.11 -40.22 11.66
CA LEU A 298 -47.02 -39.54 10.38
C LEU A 298 -46.28 -38.18 10.50
N LEU A 299 -46.63 -37.38 11.51
CA LEU A 299 -45.98 -36.08 11.74
C LEU A 299 -44.50 -36.24 12.12
N GLU A 300 -44.16 -37.26 12.92
CA GLU A 300 -42.76 -37.56 13.26
C GLU A 300 -41.95 -37.95 12.02
N GLU A 301 -42.47 -38.81 11.13
CA GLU A 301 -41.78 -39.17 9.89
C GLU A 301 -41.67 -37.97 8.93
N ARG A 302 -42.70 -37.12 8.83
CA ARG A 302 -42.63 -35.85 8.09
C ARG A 302 -41.51 -34.97 8.61
N GLN A 303 -41.41 -34.79 9.93
CA GLN A 303 -40.35 -33.98 10.53
C GLN A 303 -38.96 -34.55 10.27
N LYS A 304 -38.80 -35.88 10.34
CA LYS A 304 -37.54 -36.57 10.02
C LYS A 304 -37.14 -36.35 8.56
N LEU A 305 -38.10 -36.42 7.62
CA LEU A 305 -37.85 -36.15 6.21
C LEU A 305 -37.35 -34.71 5.98
N HIS A 306 -38.04 -33.71 6.53
CA HIS A 306 -37.61 -32.30 6.40
C HIS A 306 -36.23 -32.07 7.03
N THR A 307 -35.96 -32.66 8.21
CA THR A 307 -34.68 -32.52 8.89
C THR A 307 -33.55 -33.14 8.06
N ALA A 308 -33.77 -34.34 7.51
CA ALA A 308 -32.80 -35.00 6.64
C ALA A 308 -32.55 -34.20 5.35
N TRP A 309 -33.58 -33.56 4.79
CA TRP A 309 -33.44 -32.69 3.62
C TRP A 309 -32.60 -31.45 3.93
N GLN A 310 -32.84 -30.80 5.08
CA GLN A 310 -32.05 -29.64 5.50
C GLN A 310 -30.58 -30.01 5.75
N HIS A 311 -30.32 -31.14 6.42
CA HIS A 311 -28.95 -31.60 6.65
C HIS A 311 -28.22 -31.88 5.33
N LYS A 312 -28.86 -32.58 4.38
CA LYS A 312 -28.25 -32.83 3.07
C LYS A 312 -28.03 -31.54 2.28
N LYS A 313 -28.94 -30.57 2.37
CA LYS A 313 -28.76 -29.25 1.75
C LYS A 313 -27.49 -28.55 2.25
N VAL A 314 -27.34 -28.45 3.58
CA VAL A 314 -26.15 -27.83 4.19
C VAL A 314 -24.88 -28.58 3.80
N HIS A 315 -24.92 -29.91 3.79
CA HIS A 315 -23.79 -30.73 3.35
C HIS A 315 -23.41 -30.47 1.88
N LEU A 316 -24.39 -30.40 0.98
CA LEU A 316 -24.15 -30.10 -0.44
C LEU A 316 -23.61 -28.68 -0.66
N ASP A 317 -24.12 -27.70 0.07
CA ASP A 317 -23.60 -26.32 0.05
C ASP A 317 -22.12 -26.29 0.48
N GLN A 318 -21.80 -26.94 1.61
CA GLN A 318 -20.42 -27.09 2.10
C GLN A 318 -19.55 -27.84 1.08
N LEU A 319 -20.04 -28.91 0.47
CA LEU A 319 -19.30 -29.70 -0.52
C LEU A 319 -18.96 -28.89 -1.79
N ILE A 320 -19.89 -28.04 -2.25
CA ILE A 320 -19.65 -27.12 -3.36
C ILE A 320 -18.53 -26.13 -2.99
N ASP A 321 -18.63 -25.51 -1.82
CA ASP A 321 -17.64 -24.54 -1.34
C ASP A 321 -16.24 -25.17 -1.20
N LEU A 322 -16.16 -26.41 -0.67
CA LEU A 322 -14.93 -27.19 -0.59
C LEU A 322 -14.30 -27.36 -1.97
N HIS A 323 -15.08 -27.73 -2.99
CA HIS A 323 -14.54 -27.93 -4.33
C HIS A 323 -14.10 -26.62 -4.99
N PHE A 324 -14.77 -25.50 -4.73
CA PHE A 324 -14.29 -24.18 -5.17
C PHE A 324 -12.97 -23.82 -4.49
N PHE A 325 -12.88 -24.00 -3.17
CA PHE A 325 -11.65 -23.77 -2.43
C PHE A 325 -10.49 -24.63 -2.97
N LEU A 326 -10.71 -25.92 -3.20
CA LEU A 326 -9.68 -26.83 -3.73
C LEU A 326 -9.25 -26.46 -5.16
N ARG A 327 -10.18 -26.02 -6.02
CA ARG A 327 -9.87 -25.54 -7.36
C ARG A 327 -8.98 -24.31 -7.31
N ASP A 328 -9.34 -23.33 -6.49
CA ASP A 328 -8.61 -22.07 -6.38
C ASP A 328 -7.23 -22.28 -5.75
N ALA A 329 -7.12 -23.13 -4.73
CA ALA A 329 -5.86 -23.59 -4.16
C ALA A 329 -4.96 -24.28 -5.21
N LYS A 330 -5.53 -25.15 -6.07
CA LYS A 330 -4.79 -25.81 -7.15
C LYS A 330 -4.28 -24.82 -8.21
N GLN A 331 -5.06 -23.78 -8.52
CA GLN A 331 -4.63 -22.73 -9.44
C GLN A 331 -3.43 -21.95 -8.88
N ILE A 332 -3.47 -21.58 -7.60
CA ILE A 332 -2.35 -20.89 -6.94
C ILE A 332 -1.11 -21.79 -6.88
N ASP A 333 -1.27 -23.08 -6.62
CA ASP A 333 -0.16 -24.04 -6.64
C ASP A 333 0.48 -24.18 -8.02
N THR A 334 -0.32 -24.19 -9.08
CA THR A 334 0.16 -24.28 -10.46
C THR A 334 0.98 -23.04 -10.83
N ILE A 335 0.47 -21.86 -10.47
CA ILE A 335 1.18 -20.59 -10.65
C ILE A 335 2.47 -20.59 -9.84
N SER A 336 2.41 -20.94 -8.55
CA SER A 336 3.56 -20.98 -7.66
C SER A 336 4.62 -21.97 -8.15
N GLY A 337 4.23 -23.16 -8.62
CA GLY A 337 5.15 -24.13 -9.23
C GLY A 337 5.87 -23.58 -10.46
N SER A 338 5.14 -22.90 -11.36
CA SER A 338 5.76 -22.27 -12.54
C SER A 338 6.73 -21.15 -12.15
N GLN A 339 6.42 -20.40 -11.09
CA GLN A 339 7.24 -19.32 -10.55
C GLN A 339 8.50 -19.84 -9.88
N GLU A 340 8.41 -20.91 -9.08
CA GLU A 340 9.58 -21.59 -8.50
C GLU A 340 10.57 -22.01 -9.59
N VAL A 341 10.09 -22.60 -10.68
CA VAL A 341 10.93 -23.02 -11.81
C VAL A 341 11.58 -21.82 -12.49
N ALA A 342 10.82 -20.75 -12.75
CA ALA A 342 11.36 -19.52 -13.35
C ALA A 342 12.42 -18.85 -12.47
N LEU A 343 12.20 -18.82 -11.15
CA LEU A 343 13.12 -18.23 -10.17
C LEU A 343 14.41 -19.04 -10.02
N ALA A 344 14.34 -20.37 -10.18
CA ALA A 344 15.48 -21.28 -10.09
C ALA A 344 16.52 -21.14 -11.23
N ASN A 345 16.19 -20.44 -12.32
CA ASN A 345 17.10 -20.27 -13.45
C ASN A 345 18.44 -19.61 -13.00
N PRO A 346 19.60 -20.28 -13.10
CA PRO A 346 20.86 -19.73 -12.61
C PRO A 346 21.50 -18.69 -13.54
N ASP A 347 20.95 -18.47 -14.74
CA ASP A 347 21.48 -17.53 -15.71
C ASP A 347 21.07 -16.08 -15.38
N PHE A 348 22.07 -15.21 -15.27
CA PHE A 348 21.92 -13.79 -15.01
C PHE A 348 22.52 -12.92 -16.12
N GLY A 349 23.15 -13.50 -17.15
CA GLY A 349 23.94 -12.77 -18.14
C GLY A 349 25.39 -12.52 -17.70
N THR A 350 26.21 -12.08 -18.66
CA THR A 350 27.64 -11.81 -18.48
C THR A 350 28.00 -10.35 -18.77
N THR A 351 27.22 -9.66 -19.59
CA THR A 351 27.38 -8.24 -19.91
C THR A 351 26.43 -7.38 -19.07
N VAL A 352 26.73 -6.08 -18.96
CA VAL A 352 25.89 -5.15 -18.17
C VAL A 352 24.49 -5.07 -18.79
N GLU A 353 24.41 -5.06 -20.11
CA GLU A 353 23.16 -4.97 -20.87
C GLU A 353 22.29 -6.24 -20.70
N GLU A 354 22.91 -7.43 -20.73
CA GLU A 354 22.22 -8.70 -20.48
C GLU A 354 21.67 -8.77 -19.05
N VAL A 355 22.50 -8.42 -18.05
CA VAL A 355 22.10 -8.48 -16.64
C VAL A 355 21.02 -7.44 -16.36
N ASP A 356 21.13 -6.22 -16.88
CA ASP A 356 20.10 -5.17 -16.74
C ASP A 356 18.77 -5.58 -17.38
N ALA A 357 18.80 -6.26 -18.53
CA ALA A 357 17.60 -6.84 -19.14
C ALA A 357 16.97 -7.92 -18.24
N GLN A 358 17.78 -8.76 -17.58
CA GLN A 358 17.26 -9.74 -16.61
C GLN A 358 16.70 -9.08 -15.34
N VAL A 359 17.32 -7.99 -14.85
CA VAL A 359 16.79 -7.19 -13.73
C VAL A 359 15.42 -6.62 -14.09
N LYS A 360 15.26 -6.00 -15.26
CA LYS A 360 13.96 -5.49 -15.74
C LYS A 360 12.92 -6.59 -15.89
N LYS A 361 13.31 -7.76 -16.41
CA LYS A 361 12.42 -8.93 -16.49
C LYS A 361 11.98 -9.40 -15.10
N HIS A 362 12.88 -9.34 -14.11
CA HIS A 362 12.58 -9.67 -12.74
C HIS A 362 11.68 -8.62 -12.06
N ASP A 363 11.87 -7.32 -12.32
CA ASP A 363 10.95 -6.27 -11.85
C ASP A 363 9.52 -6.49 -12.35
N ALA A 364 9.38 -6.87 -13.62
CA ALA A 364 8.08 -7.21 -14.20
C ALA A 364 7.47 -8.47 -13.54
N PHE A 365 8.31 -9.47 -13.22
CA PHE A 365 7.90 -10.65 -12.48
C PHE A 365 7.42 -10.31 -11.06
N GLU A 366 8.14 -9.45 -10.33
CA GLU A 366 7.77 -9.01 -8.97
C GLU A 366 6.44 -8.25 -8.97
N LYS A 367 6.22 -7.36 -9.96
CA LYS A 367 4.93 -6.67 -10.13
C LYS A 367 3.79 -7.66 -10.36
N LEU A 368 3.99 -8.67 -11.22
CA LEU A 368 3.00 -9.72 -11.46
C LEU A 368 2.78 -10.60 -10.21
N LEU A 369 3.84 -10.87 -9.44
CA LEU A 369 3.75 -11.59 -8.17
C LEU A 369 2.85 -10.82 -7.19
N GLY A 370 3.05 -9.50 -7.08
CA GLY A 370 2.25 -8.62 -6.23
C GLY A 370 0.77 -8.60 -6.60
N THR A 371 0.41 -8.50 -7.88
CA THR A 371 -1.02 -8.54 -8.29
C THR A 371 -1.68 -9.89 -8.05
N GLN A 372 -0.90 -10.97 -7.99
CA GLN A 372 -1.41 -12.31 -7.70
C GLN A 372 -1.61 -12.57 -6.20
N GLU A 373 -1.04 -11.75 -5.31
CA GLU A 373 -1.25 -11.88 -3.86
C GLU A 373 -2.71 -11.70 -3.46
N GLU A 374 -3.46 -10.85 -4.17
CA GLU A 374 -4.90 -10.66 -3.94
C GLU A 374 -5.67 -11.99 -4.05
N LYS A 375 -5.23 -12.90 -4.94
CA LYS A 375 -5.84 -14.23 -5.08
C LYS A 375 -5.53 -15.14 -3.90
N VAL A 376 -4.33 -15.02 -3.32
CA VAL A 376 -3.92 -15.79 -2.13
C VAL A 376 -4.69 -15.31 -0.90
N VAL A 377 -4.84 -13.99 -0.75
CA VAL A 377 -5.66 -13.39 0.32
C VAL A 377 -7.11 -13.81 0.19
N ALA A 378 -7.71 -13.75 -1.02
CA ALA A 378 -9.07 -14.22 -1.24
C ALA A 378 -9.24 -15.71 -0.90
N LEU A 379 -8.25 -16.56 -1.20
CA LEU A 379 -8.26 -17.97 -0.80
C LEU A 379 -8.18 -18.14 0.72
N GLN A 380 -7.35 -17.34 1.41
CA GLN A 380 -7.26 -17.34 2.88
C GLN A 380 -8.59 -16.94 3.52
N GLU A 381 -9.18 -15.83 3.09
CA GLU A 381 -10.49 -15.38 3.58
C GLU A 381 -11.58 -16.43 3.34
N HIS A 382 -11.57 -17.07 2.17
CA HIS A 382 -12.49 -18.17 1.87
C HIS A 382 -12.25 -19.36 2.80
N GLY A 383 -11.00 -19.79 2.99
CA GLY A 383 -10.63 -20.88 3.89
C GLY A 383 -11.02 -20.61 5.33
N ASP A 384 -10.69 -19.43 5.87
CA ASP A 384 -10.99 -19.01 7.23
C ASP A 384 -12.51 -18.94 7.48
N LYS A 385 -13.28 -18.47 6.48
CA LYS A 385 -14.75 -18.49 6.54
C LYS A 385 -15.29 -19.92 6.64
N LEU A 386 -14.77 -20.87 5.86
CA LEU A 386 -15.18 -22.27 5.95
C LEU A 386 -14.82 -22.90 7.30
N LEU A 387 -13.65 -22.55 7.84
CA LEU A 387 -13.25 -22.99 9.19
C LEU A 387 -14.18 -22.42 10.27
N ALA A 388 -14.53 -21.14 10.19
CA ALA A 388 -15.44 -20.49 11.13
C ALA A 388 -16.87 -21.08 11.09
N GLN A 389 -17.28 -21.63 9.95
CA GLN A 389 -18.57 -22.30 9.76
C GLN A 389 -18.59 -23.76 10.23
N ASN A 390 -17.51 -24.26 10.84
CA ASN A 390 -17.37 -25.68 11.23
C ASN A 390 -17.65 -26.64 10.07
N HIS A 391 -17.04 -26.35 8.92
CA HIS A 391 -17.12 -27.19 7.73
C HIS A 391 -16.77 -28.67 8.05
N PHE A 392 -17.51 -29.63 7.48
CA PHE A 392 -17.30 -31.06 7.78
C PHE A 392 -15.86 -31.55 7.49
N GLU A 393 -15.17 -30.89 6.55
CA GLU A 393 -13.74 -31.11 6.21
C GLU A 393 -12.78 -29.98 6.67
N SER A 394 -13.05 -29.34 7.81
CA SER A 394 -12.19 -28.27 8.36
C SER A 394 -10.72 -28.68 8.49
N ALA A 395 -10.42 -29.92 8.88
CA ALA A 395 -9.04 -30.40 9.02
C ALA A 395 -8.29 -30.40 7.68
N THR A 396 -8.94 -30.87 6.62
CA THR A 396 -8.39 -30.90 5.26
C THR A 396 -8.20 -29.49 4.70
N ILE A 397 -9.17 -28.60 4.91
CA ILE A 397 -9.10 -27.18 4.50
C ILE A 397 -7.92 -26.48 5.19
N ALA A 398 -7.81 -26.59 6.52
CA ALA A 398 -6.73 -25.95 7.28
C ALA A 398 -5.35 -26.43 6.85
N LYS A 399 -5.17 -27.75 6.66
CA LYS A 399 -3.92 -28.32 6.15
C LYS A 399 -3.59 -27.76 4.78
N ARG A 400 -4.55 -27.77 3.86
CA ARG A 400 -4.35 -27.32 2.49
C ARG A 400 -4.04 -25.83 2.42
N LEU A 401 -4.70 -25.01 3.24
CA LEU A 401 -4.43 -23.58 3.34
C LEU A 401 -2.99 -23.33 3.81
N SER A 402 -2.55 -24.03 4.87
CA SER A 402 -1.17 -23.95 5.35
C SER A 402 -0.15 -24.32 4.28
N GLU A 403 -0.39 -25.39 3.50
CA GLU A 403 0.50 -25.80 2.41
C GLU A 403 0.65 -24.72 1.33
N VAL A 404 -0.47 -24.13 0.89
CA VAL A 404 -0.48 -23.05 -0.12
C VAL A 404 0.28 -21.83 0.39
N VAL A 405 0.05 -21.43 1.65
CA VAL A 405 0.72 -20.29 2.27
C VAL A 405 2.22 -20.53 2.41
N GLN A 406 2.64 -21.71 2.88
CA GLN A 406 4.06 -22.06 2.97
C GLN A 406 4.73 -22.05 1.60
N ARG A 407 4.08 -22.59 0.58
CA ARG A 407 4.58 -22.57 -0.79
C ARG A 407 4.70 -21.14 -1.32
N ARG A 408 3.73 -20.27 -1.01
CA ARG A 408 3.78 -18.86 -1.41
C ARG A 408 4.92 -18.11 -0.74
N ASN A 409 5.13 -18.32 0.56
CA ASN A 409 6.26 -17.74 1.29
C ASN A 409 7.60 -18.17 0.68
N LYS A 410 7.74 -19.44 0.27
CA LYS A 410 8.92 -19.94 -0.44
C LYS A 410 9.14 -19.22 -1.77
N VAL A 411 8.09 -18.93 -2.55
CA VAL A 411 8.20 -18.15 -3.80
C VAL A 411 8.74 -16.74 -3.50
N HIS A 412 8.24 -16.07 -2.47
CA HIS A 412 8.74 -14.75 -2.04
C HIS A 412 10.21 -14.80 -1.64
N GLU A 413 10.62 -15.81 -0.86
CA GLU A 413 12.01 -16.00 -0.47
C GLU A 413 12.92 -16.23 -1.68
N LEU A 414 12.51 -17.08 -2.62
CA LEU A 414 13.24 -17.33 -3.87
C LEU A 414 13.32 -16.07 -4.74
N CYS A 415 12.26 -15.25 -4.75
CA CYS A 415 12.22 -13.98 -5.46
C CYS A 415 13.25 -13.00 -4.88
N GLY A 416 13.22 -12.79 -3.56
CA GLY A 416 14.20 -11.95 -2.86
C GLY A 416 15.63 -12.44 -3.06
N ASN A 417 15.87 -13.75 -2.96
CA ASN A 417 17.19 -14.34 -3.22
C ASN A 417 17.66 -14.13 -4.66
N ARG A 418 16.75 -14.24 -5.65
CA ARG A 418 17.06 -13.96 -7.06
C ARG A 418 17.39 -12.49 -7.28
N ARG A 419 16.65 -11.56 -6.66
CA ARG A 419 16.91 -10.12 -6.71
C ARG A 419 18.32 -9.78 -6.23
N HIS A 420 18.70 -10.25 -5.05
CA HIS A 420 20.04 -10.03 -4.51
C HIS A 420 21.14 -10.58 -5.44
N ARG A 421 20.92 -11.77 -6.02
CA ARG A 421 21.88 -12.37 -6.97
C ARG A 421 21.99 -11.60 -8.27
N LEU A 422 20.90 -11.05 -8.79
CA LEU A 422 20.88 -10.18 -9.97
C LEU A 422 21.61 -8.85 -9.71
N GLU A 423 21.41 -8.25 -8.54
CA GLU A 423 22.12 -7.03 -8.13
C GLU A 423 23.64 -7.26 -8.01
N ASP A 424 24.04 -8.38 -7.41
CA ASP A 424 25.45 -8.78 -7.33
C ASP A 424 26.04 -9.08 -8.72
N ALA A 425 25.29 -9.76 -9.59
CA ALA A 425 25.69 -10.01 -10.97
C ALA A 425 25.85 -8.71 -11.77
N LEU A 426 24.95 -7.73 -11.56
CA LEU A 426 25.02 -6.43 -12.22
C LEU A 426 26.24 -5.64 -11.75
N LEU A 427 26.49 -5.63 -10.44
CA LEU A 427 27.66 -4.99 -9.86
C LEU A 427 28.96 -5.63 -10.38
N HIS A 428 28.98 -6.96 -10.53
CA HIS A 428 30.10 -7.69 -11.12
C HIS A 428 30.31 -7.37 -12.61
N ALA A 429 29.26 -7.39 -13.43
CA ALA A 429 29.36 -7.04 -14.84
C ALA A 429 29.85 -5.60 -15.05
N GLN A 430 29.36 -4.66 -14.22
CA GLN A 430 29.85 -3.28 -14.23
C GLN A 430 31.31 -3.19 -13.81
N PHE A 431 31.74 -3.96 -12.79
CA PHE A 431 33.15 -4.02 -12.40
C PHE A 431 34.03 -4.51 -13.55
N VAL A 432 33.66 -5.60 -14.23
CA VAL A 432 34.42 -6.16 -15.36
C VAL A 432 34.51 -5.15 -16.51
N ARG A 433 33.40 -4.47 -16.85
CA ARG A 433 33.40 -3.40 -17.86
C ARG A 433 34.33 -2.26 -17.44
N ASP A 434 34.17 -1.73 -16.22
CA ASP A 434 34.92 -0.57 -15.74
C ASP A 434 36.43 -0.88 -15.66
N VAL A 435 36.82 -2.10 -15.23
CA VAL A 435 38.20 -2.60 -15.27
C VAL A 435 38.69 -2.72 -16.72
N GLY A 436 37.87 -3.24 -17.63
CA GLY A 436 38.20 -3.33 -19.05
C GLY A 436 38.48 -1.95 -19.66
N GLU A 437 37.61 -0.97 -19.41
CA GLU A 437 37.77 0.40 -19.88
C GLU A 437 39.01 1.07 -19.28
N VAL A 438 39.32 0.82 -18.01
CA VAL A 438 40.54 1.34 -17.40
C VAL A 438 41.77 0.66 -17.94
N ARG A 439 41.78 -0.66 -18.19
CA ARG A 439 42.93 -1.33 -18.84
C ARG A 439 43.22 -0.75 -20.23
N VAL A 440 42.17 -0.44 -21.00
CA VAL A 440 42.31 0.27 -22.29
C VAL A 440 42.88 1.67 -22.07
N ALA A 441 42.38 2.41 -21.08
CA ALA A 441 42.91 3.73 -20.74
C ALA A 441 44.37 3.65 -20.26
N GLU A 442 44.74 2.71 -19.41
CA GLU A 442 46.12 2.48 -18.94
C GLU A 442 47.06 2.17 -20.11
N SER A 443 46.64 1.33 -21.05
CA SER A 443 47.43 1.08 -22.27
C SER A 443 47.66 2.37 -23.04
N TRP A 444 46.61 3.17 -23.23
CA TRP A 444 46.70 4.45 -23.94
C TRP A 444 47.55 5.49 -23.19
N ILE A 445 47.41 5.61 -21.87
CA ILE A 445 48.22 6.52 -21.04
C ILE A 445 49.68 6.06 -21.01
N GLY A 446 49.93 4.75 -20.91
CA GLY A 446 51.28 4.16 -20.99
C GLY A 446 51.94 4.38 -22.36
N GLU A 447 51.18 4.29 -23.45
CA GLU A 447 51.66 4.66 -24.79
C GLU A 447 51.99 6.14 -24.90
N LYS A 448 51.15 7.03 -24.35
CA LYS A 448 51.44 8.47 -24.26
C LYS A 448 52.73 8.73 -23.47
N GLN A 449 52.91 8.06 -22.34
CA GLN A 449 54.12 8.16 -21.52
C GLN A 449 55.36 7.75 -22.32
N LYS A 450 55.33 6.60 -23.01
CA LYS A 450 56.44 6.14 -23.87
C LYS A 450 56.77 7.13 -25.00
N LYS A 451 55.75 7.77 -25.59
CA LYS A 451 55.97 8.83 -26.60
C LYS A 451 56.66 10.06 -25.99
N LEU A 452 56.23 10.49 -24.80
CA LEU A 452 56.87 11.60 -24.08
C LEU A 452 58.33 11.28 -23.69
N GLU A 453 58.64 10.03 -23.34
CA GLU A 453 60.01 9.55 -23.09
C GLU A 453 60.85 9.49 -24.37
N ALA A 454 60.27 9.05 -25.49
CA ALA A 454 60.96 9.05 -26.78
C ALA A 454 61.27 10.49 -27.27
N GLU A 455 60.36 11.44 -27.04
CA GLU A 455 60.60 12.88 -27.28
C GLU A 455 61.61 13.49 -26.29
N ALA A 456 61.76 12.90 -25.09
CA ALA A 456 62.75 13.34 -24.11
C ALA A 456 64.18 13.01 -24.54
N ASN A 457 64.39 11.82 -25.10
CA ASN A 457 65.71 11.31 -25.48
C ASN A 457 66.22 11.83 -26.84
N LYS A 458 65.37 12.52 -27.61
CA LYS A 458 65.80 13.20 -28.84
C LYS A 458 66.21 14.63 -28.53
N VAL A 459 67.44 14.97 -28.94
CA VAL A 459 68.11 16.28 -28.90
C VAL A 459 68.64 16.67 -27.50
N GLU A 460 69.93 16.99 -27.40
CA GLU A 460 70.50 17.75 -26.29
C GLU A 460 69.85 19.13 -26.27
N VAL A 461 68.84 19.29 -25.41
CA VAL A 461 68.09 20.54 -25.32
C VAL A 461 68.84 21.52 -24.42
N ASN A 462 69.59 22.42 -25.05
CA ASN A 462 70.32 23.49 -24.38
C ASN A 462 69.49 24.78 -24.21
N SER A 463 68.28 24.85 -24.78
CA SER A 463 67.39 26.02 -24.71
C SER A 463 66.37 25.92 -23.59
N MET A 464 66.22 27.00 -22.81
CA MET A 464 65.27 27.14 -21.71
C MET A 464 63.81 26.99 -22.17
N GLU A 465 63.48 27.51 -23.36
CA GLU A 465 62.11 27.53 -23.88
C GLU A 465 61.57 26.12 -24.21
N ASP A 466 62.44 25.24 -24.73
CA ASP A 466 62.07 23.87 -25.07
C ASP A 466 61.85 22.99 -23.83
N LYS A 467 62.61 23.22 -22.75
CA LYS A 467 62.38 22.54 -21.46
C LYS A 467 61.07 23.00 -20.81
N ILE A 468 60.74 24.29 -20.89
CA ILE A 468 59.44 24.82 -20.44
C ILE A 468 58.30 24.16 -21.21
N LYS A 469 58.40 24.04 -22.54
CA LYS A 469 57.40 23.32 -23.36
C LYS A 469 57.27 21.84 -22.97
N LYS A 470 58.39 21.15 -22.73
CA LYS A 470 58.40 19.75 -22.25
C LYS A 470 57.75 19.63 -20.85
N LEU A 471 57.98 20.59 -19.95
CA LEU A 471 57.36 20.65 -18.62
C LEU A 471 55.85 20.89 -18.72
N GLN A 472 55.40 21.82 -19.57
CA GLN A 472 53.97 22.07 -19.80
C GLN A 472 53.25 20.84 -20.37
N LYS A 473 53.84 20.13 -21.34
CA LYS A 473 53.30 18.85 -21.83
C LYS A 473 53.17 17.81 -20.71
N HIS A 474 54.16 17.75 -19.81
CA HIS A 474 54.12 16.85 -18.66
C HIS A 474 53.06 17.26 -17.63
N GLN A 475 52.88 18.56 -17.36
CA GLN A 475 51.81 19.06 -16.49
C GLN A 475 50.42 18.71 -17.06
N ALA A 476 50.22 18.82 -18.37
CA ALA A 476 49.00 18.37 -19.03
C ALA A 476 48.76 16.86 -18.84
N PHE A 477 49.81 16.05 -18.98
CA PHE A 477 49.76 14.61 -18.70
C PHE A 477 49.43 14.30 -17.22
N GLN A 478 49.99 15.05 -16.27
CA GLN A 478 49.64 14.93 -14.85
C GLN A 478 48.17 15.27 -14.58
N ALA A 479 47.61 16.27 -15.27
CA ALA A 479 46.19 16.61 -15.17
C ALA A 479 45.30 15.47 -15.71
N GLU A 480 45.68 14.82 -16.81
CA GLU A 480 44.99 13.61 -17.31
C GLU A 480 45.04 12.49 -16.25
N LEU A 481 46.20 12.19 -15.65
CA LEU A 481 46.31 11.22 -14.56
C LEU A 481 45.42 11.57 -13.36
N ALA A 482 45.38 12.84 -12.96
CA ALA A 482 44.53 13.29 -11.86
C ALA A 482 43.04 13.05 -12.14
N ALA A 483 42.59 13.26 -13.37
CA ALA A 483 41.21 12.99 -13.79
C ALA A 483 40.85 11.50 -13.73
N HIS A 484 41.81 10.60 -14.03
CA HIS A 484 41.60 9.16 -13.97
C HIS A 484 41.59 8.58 -12.55
N LYS A 485 42.14 9.29 -11.57
CA LYS A 485 42.20 8.82 -10.17
C LYS A 485 40.84 8.46 -9.59
N GLY A 486 39.82 9.32 -9.77
CA GLY A 486 38.48 9.07 -9.26
C GLY A 486 37.83 7.80 -9.82
N ARG A 487 38.15 7.45 -11.07
CA ARG A 487 37.66 6.22 -11.70
C ARG A 487 38.33 4.98 -11.11
N ILE A 488 39.64 5.02 -10.86
CA ILE A 488 40.39 3.95 -10.20
C ILE A 488 39.83 3.70 -8.79
N ASP A 489 39.61 4.76 -8.02
CA ASP A 489 39.06 4.66 -6.66
C ASP A 489 37.64 4.06 -6.67
N HIS A 490 36.79 4.46 -7.62
CA HIS A 490 35.45 3.89 -7.76
C HIS A 490 35.46 2.39 -8.13
N ILE A 491 36.37 1.97 -9.02
CA ILE A 491 36.54 0.55 -9.37
C ILE A 491 37.05 -0.25 -8.18
N LYS A 492 37.99 0.33 -7.42
CA LYS A 492 38.48 -0.25 -6.17
C LYS A 492 37.32 -0.50 -5.20
N ASP A 493 36.50 0.51 -4.94
CA ASP A 493 35.35 0.40 -4.04
C ASP A 493 34.36 -0.67 -4.49
N LYS A 494 34.07 -0.76 -5.80
CA LYS A 494 33.21 -1.81 -6.36
C LYS A 494 33.79 -3.21 -6.14
N GLY A 495 35.07 -3.40 -6.43
CA GLY A 495 35.74 -4.69 -6.26
C GLY A 495 35.84 -5.11 -4.79
N GLU A 496 36.16 -4.17 -3.88
CA GLU A 496 36.19 -4.42 -2.43
C GLU A 496 34.80 -4.79 -1.90
N LYS A 497 33.73 -4.11 -2.36
CA LYS A 497 32.34 -4.47 -2.03
C LYS A 497 31.98 -5.89 -2.49
N LEU A 498 32.31 -6.25 -3.73
CA LEU A 498 32.05 -7.60 -4.25
C LEU A 498 32.80 -8.69 -3.46
N VAL A 499 34.03 -8.41 -3.05
CA VAL A 499 34.83 -9.29 -2.19
C VAL A 499 34.23 -9.41 -0.80
N ALA A 500 33.81 -8.30 -0.19
CA ALA A 500 33.19 -8.28 1.14
C ALA A 500 31.88 -9.09 1.16
N LYS A 501 31.11 -9.03 0.07
CA LYS A 501 29.91 -9.86 -0.16
C LYS A 501 30.20 -11.34 -0.46
N ARG A 502 31.48 -11.76 -0.50
CA ARG A 502 31.89 -13.13 -0.86
C ARG A 502 31.35 -13.59 -2.21
N HIS A 503 31.37 -12.70 -3.21
CA HIS A 503 30.97 -13.02 -4.58
C HIS A 503 31.73 -14.26 -5.11
N LYS A 504 31.10 -15.08 -5.97
CA LYS A 504 31.72 -16.32 -6.48
C LYS A 504 33.05 -16.08 -7.19
N ALA A 505 33.17 -14.95 -7.89
CA ALA A 505 34.39 -14.52 -8.58
C ALA A 505 35.37 -13.74 -7.67
N SER A 506 35.24 -13.76 -6.34
CA SER A 506 36.06 -12.95 -5.43
C SER A 506 37.57 -13.11 -5.64
N ARG A 507 38.06 -14.32 -5.99
CA ARG A 507 39.49 -14.56 -6.27
C ARG A 507 39.96 -13.82 -7.52
N GLU A 508 39.18 -13.90 -8.59
CA GLU A 508 39.47 -13.23 -9.86
C GLU A 508 39.38 -11.71 -9.71
N ILE A 509 38.34 -11.22 -9.03
CA ILE A 509 38.16 -9.79 -8.72
C ILE A 509 39.38 -9.25 -7.97
N LYS A 510 39.84 -9.94 -6.91
CA LYS A 510 41.05 -9.54 -6.18
C LYS A 510 42.28 -9.46 -7.08
N SER A 511 42.51 -10.48 -7.90
CA SER A 511 43.66 -10.51 -8.81
C SER A 511 43.61 -9.36 -9.82
N GLN A 512 42.44 -9.05 -10.38
CA GLN A 512 42.27 -7.93 -11.31
C GLN A 512 42.51 -6.58 -10.60
N LEU A 513 42.04 -6.44 -9.36
CA LEU A 513 42.22 -5.23 -8.54
C LEU A 513 43.68 -5.00 -8.17
N GLU A 514 44.38 -6.05 -7.74
CA GLU A 514 45.81 -6.00 -7.41
C GLU A 514 46.65 -5.61 -8.62
N HIS A 515 46.37 -6.21 -9.78
CA HIS A 515 47.03 -5.88 -11.03
C HIS A 515 46.78 -4.42 -11.44
N LEU A 516 45.53 -3.97 -11.40
CA LEU A 516 45.14 -2.59 -11.72
C LEU A 516 45.86 -1.58 -10.79
N LEU A 517 45.80 -1.80 -9.48
CA LEU A 517 46.44 -0.90 -8.50
C LEU A 517 47.97 -0.94 -8.58
N ALA A 518 48.58 -2.04 -9.00
CA ALA A 518 50.02 -2.12 -9.26
C ALA A 518 50.41 -1.31 -10.50
N ALA A 519 49.69 -1.48 -11.62
CA ALA A 519 49.92 -0.73 -12.84
C ALA A 519 49.74 0.78 -12.64
N TRP A 520 48.66 1.20 -11.95
CA TRP A 520 48.41 2.59 -11.60
C TRP A 520 49.53 3.21 -10.74
N ARG A 521 50.01 2.48 -9.72
CA ARG A 521 51.14 2.93 -8.88
C ARG A 521 52.42 3.10 -9.68
N GLN A 522 52.73 2.15 -10.56
CA GLN A 522 53.90 2.23 -11.42
C GLN A 522 53.84 3.45 -12.34
N LEU A 523 52.68 3.70 -12.97
CA LEU A 523 52.47 4.86 -13.84
C LEU A 523 52.65 6.19 -13.09
N LEU A 524 52.10 6.31 -11.88
CA LEU A 524 52.30 7.48 -11.02
C LEU A 524 53.78 7.68 -10.64
N GLN A 525 54.50 6.61 -10.35
CA GLN A 525 55.91 6.66 -10.00
C GLN A 525 56.76 7.15 -11.18
N GLU A 526 56.56 6.60 -12.37
CA GLU A 526 57.28 7.03 -13.58
C GLU A 526 56.97 8.49 -13.94
N SER A 527 55.70 8.89 -13.87
CA SER A 527 55.28 10.28 -14.09
C SER A 527 55.94 11.24 -13.10
N ASN A 528 55.91 10.94 -11.79
CA ASN A 528 56.57 11.75 -10.76
C ASN A 528 58.09 11.81 -10.91
N ASN A 529 58.72 10.71 -11.33
CA ASN A 529 60.16 10.68 -11.60
C ASN A 529 60.52 11.62 -12.75
N ARG A 530 59.72 11.59 -13.82
CA ARG A 530 59.90 12.46 -14.99
C ARG A 530 59.66 13.93 -14.66
N GLY A 531 58.60 14.26 -13.92
CA GLY A 531 58.29 15.62 -13.48
C GLY A 531 59.41 16.25 -12.66
N ARG A 532 59.92 15.50 -11.67
CA ARG A 532 61.09 15.94 -10.87
C ARG A 532 62.32 16.20 -11.74
N GLY A 533 62.61 15.30 -12.69
CA GLY A 533 63.77 15.47 -13.59
C GLY A 533 63.63 16.67 -14.53
N LEU A 534 62.41 16.99 -14.98
CA LEU A 534 62.16 18.18 -15.82
C LEU A 534 62.28 19.49 -15.04
N GLU A 535 61.77 19.52 -13.80
CA GLU A 535 61.89 20.69 -12.91
C GLU A 535 63.35 20.97 -12.56
N GLU A 536 64.10 19.95 -12.13
CA GLU A 536 65.54 20.06 -11.85
C GLU A 536 66.30 20.55 -13.09
N ALA A 537 66.00 20.01 -14.27
CA ALA A 537 66.61 20.42 -15.52
C ALA A 537 66.29 21.89 -15.92
N GLN A 538 65.16 22.43 -15.49
CA GLN A 538 64.78 23.83 -15.66
C GLN A 538 65.45 24.73 -14.62
N ASP A 539 65.50 24.30 -13.36
CA ASP A 539 66.21 24.98 -12.28
C ASP A 539 67.72 25.14 -12.60
N ILE A 540 68.37 24.12 -13.18
CA ILE A 540 69.79 24.18 -13.60
C ILE A 540 70.03 25.24 -14.68
N LEU A 541 69.14 25.32 -15.68
CA LEU A 541 69.28 26.31 -16.75
C LEU A 541 69.04 27.72 -16.22
N GLU A 542 68.05 27.90 -15.35
CA GLU A 542 67.79 29.19 -14.72
C GLU A 542 68.98 29.62 -13.85
N PHE A 543 69.57 28.70 -13.08
CA PHE A 543 70.79 28.95 -12.31
C PHE A 543 71.94 29.40 -13.21
N ASN A 544 72.25 28.65 -14.27
CA ASN A 544 73.35 28.99 -15.18
C ASN A 544 73.14 30.35 -15.86
N ASN A 545 71.93 30.65 -16.31
CA ASN A 545 71.56 31.92 -16.92
C ASN A 545 71.68 33.10 -15.93
N GLN A 546 71.22 32.93 -14.68
CA GLN A 546 71.35 33.98 -13.66
C GLN A 546 72.82 34.21 -13.28
N VAL A 547 73.61 33.15 -13.13
CA VAL A 547 75.05 33.24 -12.87
C VAL A 547 75.74 34.01 -14.00
N GLU A 548 75.50 33.65 -15.27
CA GLU A 548 76.13 34.31 -16.41
C GLU A 548 75.82 35.81 -16.48
N LYS A 549 74.56 36.19 -16.22
CA LYS A 549 74.15 37.60 -16.17
C LYS A 549 74.85 38.38 -15.07
N ILE A 550 75.04 37.80 -13.89
CA ILE A 550 75.74 38.46 -12.80
C ILE A 550 77.25 38.46 -13.04
N GLU A 551 77.85 37.39 -13.57
CA GLU A 551 79.28 37.37 -13.90
C GLU A 551 79.63 38.39 -15.00
N ALA A 552 78.73 38.64 -15.96
CA ALA A 552 78.89 39.73 -16.91
C ALA A 552 78.85 41.09 -16.20
N TRP A 553 77.87 41.32 -15.33
CA TRP A 553 77.76 42.56 -14.56
C TRP A 553 78.98 42.80 -13.65
N ILE A 554 79.48 41.78 -12.95
CA ILE A 554 80.67 41.88 -12.10
C ILE A 554 81.87 42.32 -12.95
N ARG A 555 82.09 41.69 -14.11
CA ARG A 555 83.21 42.03 -15.01
C ARG A 555 83.13 43.48 -15.49
N ASP A 556 81.95 43.95 -15.89
CA ASP A 556 81.76 45.33 -16.33
C ASP A 556 82.11 46.33 -15.21
N LYS A 557 81.72 46.03 -13.97
CA LYS A 557 82.02 46.89 -12.80
C LYS A 557 83.49 46.79 -12.37
N GLU A 558 84.11 45.62 -12.39
CA GLU A 558 85.55 45.43 -12.10
C GLU A 558 86.44 46.23 -13.05
N MET A 559 86.15 46.20 -14.36
CA MET A 559 86.88 46.97 -15.38
C MET A 559 86.87 48.47 -15.11
N MET A 560 85.73 48.98 -14.61
CA MET A 560 85.58 50.39 -14.29
C MET A 560 86.37 50.78 -13.03
N VAL A 561 86.43 49.92 -12.01
CA VAL A 561 87.22 50.17 -10.78
C VAL A 561 88.72 50.15 -11.06
N GLN A 562 89.17 49.22 -11.92
CA GLN A 562 90.58 49.12 -12.32
C GLN A 562 91.08 50.35 -13.11
N ALA A 563 90.18 51.13 -13.72
CA ALA A 563 90.56 52.37 -14.40
C ALA A 563 91.21 53.39 -13.43
N GLY A 564 90.98 53.27 -12.11
CA GLY A 564 91.77 53.95 -11.08
C GLY A 564 91.75 55.48 -11.11
N ASP A 565 90.78 56.10 -11.81
CA ASP A 565 90.70 57.56 -11.95
C ASP A 565 90.38 58.19 -10.59
N THR A 566 91.28 59.03 -10.07
CA THR A 566 91.14 59.71 -8.77
C THR A 566 90.77 61.18 -8.91
N GLY A 567 90.41 61.61 -10.12
CA GLY A 567 90.08 63.00 -10.40
C GLY A 567 91.33 63.85 -10.64
N ARG A 568 91.21 64.80 -11.59
CA ARG A 568 92.30 65.71 -11.95
C ARG A 568 92.34 66.97 -11.07
N ASP A 569 91.19 67.31 -10.52
CA ASP A 569 90.93 68.43 -9.63
C ASP A 569 89.81 68.06 -8.64
N TYR A 570 89.52 68.98 -7.72
CA TYR A 570 88.51 68.78 -6.69
C TYR A 570 87.10 68.48 -7.24
N GLU A 571 86.66 69.19 -8.28
CA GLU A 571 85.32 69.01 -8.86
C GLU A 571 85.18 67.67 -9.60
N HIS A 572 86.22 67.26 -10.34
CA HIS A 572 86.26 65.95 -11.00
C HIS A 572 86.27 64.81 -9.98
N CYS A 573 87.05 64.95 -8.90
CA CYS A 573 87.10 63.97 -7.81
C CYS A 573 85.73 63.83 -7.10
N LEU A 574 85.03 64.95 -6.85
CA LEU A 574 83.69 64.97 -6.25
C LEU A 574 82.62 64.35 -7.17
N ALA A 575 82.71 64.57 -8.49
CA ALA A 575 81.82 63.94 -9.46
C ALA A 575 82.01 62.41 -9.51
N LEU A 576 83.25 61.94 -9.44
CA LEU A 576 83.56 60.50 -9.34
C LEU A 576 83.02 59.90 -8.04
N GLN A 577 83.05 60.64 -6.92
CA GLN A 577 82.51 60.18 -5.64
C GLN A 577 80.99 60.01 -5.69
N ARG A 578 80.25 60.96 -6.28
CA ARG A 578 78.80 60.82 -6.49
C ARG A 578 78.45 59.61 -7.36
N LYS A 579 79.22 59.41 -8.43
CA LYS A 579 79.06 58.24 -9.30
C LYS A 579 79.29 56.93 -8.53
N LEU A 580 80.18 56.94 -7.54
CA LEU A 580 80.42 55.81 -6.64
C LEU A 580 79.26 55.54 -5.68
N ASP A 581 78.60 56.57 -5.18
CA ASP A 581 77.40 56.42 -4.33
C ASP A 581 76.19 55.87 -5.12
N ASP A 582 76.07 56.22 -6.40
CA ASP A 582 75.09 55.58 -7.30
C ASP A 582 75.39 54.07 -7.45
N PHE A 583 76.67 53.65 -7.46
CA PHE A 583 77.05 52.23 -7.52
C PHE A 583 76.66 51.44 -6.28
N ASP A 584 76.63 52.06 -5.10
CA ASP A 584 76.15 51.39 -3.88
C ASP A 584 74.65 51.05 -3.95
N SER A 585 73.88 51.85 -4.70
CA SER A 585 72.47 51.58 -4.93
C SER A 585 72.27 50.38 -5.86
N ASP A 586 73.03 50.30 -6.96
CA ASP A 586 73.08 49.13 -7.86
C ASP A 586 73.48 47.86 -7.10
N MET A 587 74.50 47.96 -6.22
CA MET A 587 75.02 46.85 -5.43
C MET A 587 73.94 46.18 -4.56
N ARG A 588 73.00 46.95 -4.01
CA ARG A 588 71.90 46.41 -3.19
C ARG A 588 70.91 45.59 -4.02
N VAL A 589 70.67 45.99 -5.26
CA VAL A 589 69.80 45.24 -6.18
C VAL A 589 70.48 43.92 -6.56
N ASP A 590 71.77 43.93 -6.87
CA ASP A 590 72.48 42.72 -7.25
C ASP A 590 72.79 41.77 -6.07
N ASP A 591 72.88 42.26 -4.83
CA ASP A 591 72.94 41.40 -3.63
C ASP A 591 71.68 40.53 -3.48
N SER A 592 70.49 41.07 -3.83
CA SER A 592 69.25 40.30 -3.85
C SER A 592 69.26 39.19 -4.93
N ARG A 593 69.92 39.45 -6.06
CA ARG A 593 70.08 38.48 -7.15
C ARG A 593 71.08 37.39 -6.79
N ILE A 594 72.20 37.73 -6.15
CA ILE A 594 73.14 36.76 -5.57
C ILE A 594 72.45 35.84 -4.55
N LYS A 595 71.62 36.39 -3.66
CA LYS A 595 70.81 35.58 -2.71
C LYS A 595 69.84 34.62 -3.42
N SER A 596 69.22 35.08 -4.50
CA SER A 596 68.31 34.25 -5.31
C SER A 596 69.07 33.11 -6.01
N ILE A 597 70.24 33.40 -6.59
CA ILE A 597 71.13 32.40 -7.21
C ILE A 597 71.60 31.37 -6.17
N ASN A 598 71.97 31.81 -4.96
CA ASN A 598 72.38 30.91 -3.87
C ASN A 598 71.24 29.99 -3.44
N THR A 599 70.03 30.53 -3.31
CA THR A 599 68.84 29.74 -2.96
C THR A 599 68.54 28.69 -4.03
N LEU A 600 68.68 29.05 -5.31
CA LEU A 600 68.48 28.13 -6.42
C LEU A 600 69.58 27.05 -6.47
N ALA A 601 70.84 27.42 -6.21
CA ALA A 601 71.95 26.47 -6.08
C ALA A 601 71.73 25.48 -4.92
N ASP A 602 71.27 25.96 -3.76
CA ASP A 602 70.94 25.11 -2.61
C ASP A 602 69.79 24.15 -2.93
N LYS A 603 68.77 24.61 -3.68
CA LYS A 603 67.68 23.76 -4.17
C LYS A 603 68.23 22.63 -5.04
N LEU A 604 69.11 22.95 -6.00
CA LEU A 604 69.74 21.98 -6.90
C LEU A 604 70.65 20.98 -6.17
N ILE A 605 71.45 21.45 -5.21
CA ILE A 605 72.33 20.59 -4.40
C ILE A 605 71.50 19.61 -3.55
N ARG A 606 70.36 20.05 -3.00
CA ARG A 606 69.44 19.17 -2.24
C ARG A 606 68.73 18.15 -3.12
N GLN A 607 68.45 18.47 -4.38
CA GLN A 607 67.81 17.56 -5.33
C GLN A 607 68.74 16.39 -5.74
N GLY A 608 70.05 16.63 -5.83
CA GLY A 608 71.09 15.59 -5.76
C GLY A 608 71.21 14.63 -6.96
N ARG A 609 70.51 14.85 -8.07
CA ARG A 609 70.57 13.96 -9.25
C ARG A 609 71.47 14.50 -10.36
N SER A 610 71.67 15.81 -10.45
CA SER A 610 72.64 16.45 -11.34
C SER A 610 74.06 16.54 -10.76
N ASP A 611 75.02 17.03 -11.55
CA ASP A 611 76.40 17.28 -11.11
C ASP A 611 76.46 18.42 -10.07
N THR A 612 76.10 18.08 -8.83
CA THR A 612 76.09 18.98 -7.67
C THR A 612 77.44 19.62 -7.42
N ARG A 613 78.54 18.95 -7.81
CA ARG A 613 79.89 19.49 -7.73
C ARG A 613 80.08 20.67 -8.68
N SER A 614 79.58 20.58 -9.91
CA SER A 614 79.63 21.67 -10.89
C SER A 614 78.82 22.90 -10.44
N VAL A 615 77.59 22.69 -9.93
CA VAL A 615 76.75 23.78 -9.40
C VAL A 615 77.41 24.45 -8.18
N GLN A 616 77.94 23.65 -7.26
CA GLN A 616 78.67 24.13 -6.09
C GLN A 616 79.89 24.96 -6.49
N GLN A 617 80.73 24.44 -7.39
CA GLN A 617 81.93 25.13 -7.85
C GLN A 617 81.59 26.48 -8.49
N ARG A 618 80.60 26.51 -9.39
CA ARG A 618 80.18 27.71 -10.10
C ARG A 618 79.55 28.75 -9.17
N ARG A 619 78.86 28.32 -8.11
CA ARG A 619 78.40 29.21 -7.03
C ARG A 619 79.58 29.80 -6.26
N ASP A 620 80.51 28.96 -5.83
CA ASP A 620 81.64 29.40 -5.01
C ASP A 620 82.54 30.38 -5.80
N ASP A 621 82.75 30.12 -7.10
CA ASP A 621 83.44 31.03 -8.02
C ASP A 621 82.73 32.39 -8.14
N LEU A 622 81.40 32.41 -8.29
CA LEU A 622 80.61 33.64 -8.33
C LEU A 622 80.72 34.43 -7.01
N ILE A 623 80.62 33.76 -5.87
CA ILE A 623 80.73 34.39 -4.55
C ILE A 623 82.13 35.00 -4.36
N ASN A 624 83.17 34.31 -4.80
CA ASN A 624 84.54 34.80 -4.72
C ASN A 624 84.74 36.06 -5.58
N LYS A 625 84.24 36.06 -6.83
CA LYS A 625 84.24 37.25 -7.70
C LYS A 625 83.47 38.42 -7.09
N TRP A 626 82.29 38.16 -6.53
CA TRP A 626 81.47 39.19 -5.86
C TRP A 626 82.22 39.83 -4.68
N ARG A 627 82.82 39.03 -3.81
CA ARG A 627 83.63 39.53 -2.67
C ARG A 627 84.86 40.31 -3.13
N ALA A 628 85.52 39.85 -4.19
CA ALA A 628 86.67 40.54 -4.77
C ALA A 628 86.29 41.93 -5.29
N LEU A 629 85.17 42.05 -6.02
CA LEU A 629 84.64 43.34 -6.49
C LEU A 629 84.29 44.27 -5.31
N GLN A 630 83.62 43.75 -4.26
CA GLN A 630 83.33 44.54 -3.06
C GLN A 630 84.61 45.09 -2.42
N GLY A 631 85.65 44.27 -2.29
CA GLY A 631 86.95 44.70 -1.77
C GLY A 631 87.63 45.73 -2.66
N ALA A 632 87.59 45.55 -3.99
CA ALA A 632 88.18 46.49 -4.96
C ALA A 632 87.49 47.86 -4.93
N LEU A 633 86.16 47.88 -4.81
CA LEU A 633 85.38 49.11 -4.68
C LEU A 633 85.70 49.86 -3.39
N GLU A 634 85.81 49.16 -2.25
CA GLU A 634 86.15 49.79 -0.97
C GLU A 634 87.55 50.41 -1.01
N ALA A 635 88.53 49.71 -1.62
CA ALA A 635 89.87 50.25 -1.82
C ALA A 635 89.86 51.49 -2.72
N TYR A 636 89.12 51.46 -3.83
CA TYR A 636 88.98 52.61 -4.74
C TYR A 636 88.28 53.79 -4.06
N ARG A 637 87.26 53.56 -3.23
CA ARG A 637 86.60 54.57 -2.40
C ARG A 637 87.59 55.23 -1.44
N GLY A 638 88.43 54.44 -0.78
CA GLY A 638 89.49 54.94 0.10
C GLY A 638 90.51 55.82 -0.64
N HIS A 639 90.96 55.39 -1.82
CA HIS A 639 91.87 56.18 -2.66
C HIS A 639 91.24 57.50 -3.14
N LEU A 640 89.99 57.46 -3.59
CA LEU A 640 89.28 58.65 -4.08
C LEU A 640 89.03 59.66 -2.96
N ALA A 641 88.65 59.20 -1.76
CA ALA A 641 88.50 60.06 -0.58
C ALA A 641 89.83 60.73 -0.19
N GLY A 642 90.94 59.97 -0.27
CA GLY A 642 92.27 60.53 -0.03
C GLY A 642 92.70 61.56 -1.06
N ALA A 643 92.46 61.31 -2.34
CA ALA A 643 92.70 62.28 -3.41
C ALA A 643 91.87 63.56 -3.24
N LEU A 644 90.62 63.45 -2.79
CA LEU A 644 89.75 64.60 -2.53
C LEU A 644 90.28 65.49 -1.40
N GLU A 645 90.79 64.92 -0.31
CA GLU A 645 91.43 65.67 0.79
C GLU A 645 92.66 66.45 0.30
N ILE A 646 93.48 65.84 -0.56
CA ILE A 646 94.69 66.48 -1.11
C ILE A 646 94.33 67.59 -2.10
N HIS A 647 93.35 67.36 -2.98
CA HIS A 647 92.87 68.38 -3.91
C HIS A 647 92.24 69.57 -3.20
N ALA A 648 91.53 69.35 -2.08
CA ALA A 648 90.99 70.42 -1.24
C ALA A 648 92.11 71.28 -0.65
N PHE A 649 93.15 70.65 -0.09
CA PHE A 649 94.33 71.37 0.41
C PHE A 649 95.03 72.18 -0.67
N ASN A 650 95.25 71.60 -1.85
CA ASN A 650 95.88 72.31 -2.97
C ASN A 650 95.08 73.56 -3.36
N ARG A 651 93.75 73.45 -3.43
CA ARG A 651 92.86 74.59 -3.72
C ARG A 651 92.99 75.69 -2.65
N ASP A 652 92.96 75.32 -1.37
CA ASP A 652 93.02 76.29 -0.28
C ASP A 652 94.41 76.98 -0.18
N VAL A 653 95.49 76.27 -0.56
CA VAL A 653 96.84 76.82 -0.71
C VAL A 653 96.92 77.77 -1.90
N ASP A 654 96.37 77.40 -3.06
CA ASP A 654 96.34 78.27 -4.25
C ASP A 654 95.55 79.57 -3.97
N ASP A 655 94.41 79.50 -3.30
CA ASP A 655 93.61 80.66 -2.86
C ASP A 655 94.41 81.61 -1.95
N THR A 656 95.36 81.06 -1.17
CA THR A 656 96.21 81.84 -0.27
C THR A 656 97.41 82.43 -1.01
N SER A 657 97.98 81.68 -1.95
CA SER A 657 99.02 82.13 -2.87
C SER A 657 98.54 83.31 -3.72
N GLN A 658 97.31 83.22 -4.26
CA GLN A 658 96.68 84.31 -5.01
C GLN A 658 96.54 85.58 -4.15
N ARG A 659 96.04 85.45 -2.92
CA ARG A 659 95.94 86.58 -1.98
C ARG A 659 97.32 87.20 -1.66
N MET A 660 98.38 86.41 -1.57
CA MET A 660 99.74 86.92 -1.40
C MET A 660 100.24 87.68 -2.63
N SER A 661 100.03 87.14 -3.83
CA SER A 661 100.42 87.78 -5.08
C SER A 661 99.74 89.14 -5.26
N GLU A 662 98.45 89.25 -4.91
CA GLU A 662 97.73 90.53 -4.90
C GLU A 662 98.38 91.58 -3.98
N LYS A 663 98.83 91.17 -2.78
CA LYS A 663 99.54 92.05 -1.85
C LYS A 663 100.95 92.39 -2.33
N GLU A 664 101.64 91.46 -2.98
CA GLU A 664 102.97 91.67 -3.56
C GLU A 664 102.94 92.77 -4.63
N ILE A 665 101.94 92.72 -5.52
CA ILE A 665 101.72 93.74 -6.55
C ILE A 665 101.46 95.11 -5.92
N ALA A 666 100.63 95.16 -4.86
CA ALA A 666 100.36 96.41 -4.15
C ALA A 666 101.63 97.01 -3.50
N MET A 667 102.57 96.17 -3.06
CA MET A 667 103.81 96.60 -2.40
C MET A 667 104.94 97.00 -3.36
N LYS A 668 104.96 96.56 -4.61
CA LYS A 668 106.01 96.90 -5.60
C LYS A 668 106.02 98.33 -6.13
N THR A 669 105.06 99.18 -5.77
CA THR A 669 105.02 100.57 -6.26
C THR A 669 106.19 101.39 -5.68
N GLU A 670 106.97 102.06 -6.53
CA GLU A 670 108.09 102.94 -6.15
C GLU A 670 107.67 104.36 -5.71
N ASP A 671 106.37 104.64 -5.70
CA ASP A 671 105.84 105.94 -5.30
C ASP A 671 106.07 106.19 -3.80
N VAL A 672 106.93 107.16 -3.51
CA VAL A 672 107.24 107.61 -2.15
C VAL A 672 106.55 108.93 -1.78
N GLY A 673 105.72 109.48 -2.68
CA GLY A 673 105.05 110.78 -2.51
C GLY A 673 105.90 111.97 -2.95
N LYS A 674 105.26 113.09 -3.33
CA LYS A 674 105.92 114.31 -3.84
C LYS A 674 106.07 115.42 -2.80
N ASP A 675 105.34 115.30 -1.69
CA ASP A 675 105.33 116.22 -0.56
C ASP A 675 105.06 115.46 0.75
N LEU A 676 105.19 116.15 1.88
CA LEU A 676 105.05 115.57 3.21
C LEU A 676 103.68 114.90 3.43
N GLY A 677 102.59 115.52 2.96
CA GLY A 677 101.24 115.00 3.14
C GLY A 677 100.97 113.73 2.31
N ALA A 678 101.53 113.67 1.09
CA ALA A 678 101.45 112.49 0.24
C ALA A 678 102.21 111.29 0.85
N VAL A 679 103.39 111.52 1.44
CA VAL A 679 104.18 110.46 2.09
C VAL A 679 103.44 109.92 3.33
N GLU A 680 102.86 110.78 4.15
CA GLU A 680 102.09 110.35 5.34
C GLU A 680 100.86 109.50 4.98
N GLN A 681 100.17 109.81 3.88
CA GLN A 681 99.07 108.97 3.39
C GLN A 681 99.55 107.62 2.89
N LEU A 682 100.69 107.56 2.18
CA LEU A 682 101.29 106.32 1.72
C LEU A 682 101.79 105.45 2.88
N GLN A 683 102.34 106.06 3.94
CA GLN A 683 102.69 105.34 5.18
C GLN A 683 101.45 104.71 5.84
N ARG A 684 100.33 105.42 5.94
CA ARG A 684 99.07 104.84 6.47
C ARG A 684 98.56 103.67 5.62
N LYS A 685 98.67 103.76 4.28
CA LYS A 685 98.32 102.66 3.37
C LYS A 685 99.27 101.47 3.54
N GLN A 686 100.57 101.71 3.72
CA GLN A 686 101.56 100.66 3.99
C GLN A 686 101.25 99.94 5.31
N ASP A 687 100.95 100.68 6.39
CA ASP A 687 100.56 100.09 7.67
C ASP A 687 99.26 99.27 7.58
N ALA A 688 98.32 99.66 6.71
CA ALA A 688 97.11 98.88 6.47
C ALA A 688 97.41 97.56 5.72
N LEU A 689 98.29 97.59 4.71
CA LEU A 689 98.73 96.39 4.01
C LEU A 689 99.50 95.43 4.94
N GLU A 690 100.32 95.95 5.84
CA GLU A 690 101.02 95.14 6.87
C GLU A 690 100.05 94.51 7.88
N ARG A 691 98.94 95.18 8.22
CA ARG A 691 97.87 94.56 9.03
C ARG A 691 97.20 93.42 8.29
N ASP A 692 96.84 93.61 7.01
CA ASP A 692 96.23 92.56 6.18
C ASP A 692 97.14 91.32 6.04
N MET A 693 98.45 91.53 5.96
CA MET A 693 99.45 90.46 5.96
C MET A 693 99.36 89.57 7.21
N THR A 694 98.91 90.08 8.36
CA THR A 694 98.76 89.26 9.58
C THR A 694 97.70 88.17 9.41
N ALA A 695 96.65 88.40 8.61
CA ALA A 695 95.65 87.38 8.29
C ALA A 695 96.21 86.30 7.35
N ILE A 696 97.10 86.68 6.44
CA ILE A 696 97.81 85.74 5.56
C ILE A 696 98.79 84.89 6.37
N ASP A 697 99.52 85.47 7.32
CA ASP A 697 100.39 84.75 8.26
C ASP A 697 99.61 83.70 9.09
N GLY A 698 98.40 84.06 9.54
CA GLY A 698 97.47 83.13 10.19
C GLY A 698 97.12 81.94 9.29
N LYS A 699 96.76 82.20 8.03
CA LYS A 699 96.44 81.16 7.03
C LYS A 699 97.65 80.28 6.66
N LEU A 700 98.85 80.84 6.60
CA LEU A 700 100.09 80.08 6.39
C LEU A 700 100.34 79.06 7.51
N LYS A 701 100.06 79.45 8.77
CA LYS A 701 100.17 78.53 9.92
C LYS A 701 99.12 77.41 9.86
N GLU A 702 97.91 77.71 9.42
CA GLU A 702 96.87 76.70 9.17
C GLU A 702 97.28 75.73 8.06
N HIS A 703 97.82 76.25 6.95
CA HIS A 703 98.34 75.41 5.85
C HIS A 703 99.53 74.55 6.26
N ASP A 704 100.43 75.07 7.11
CA ASP A 704 101.55 74.27 7.65
C ASP A 704 101.07 73.12 8.54
N GLN A 705 100.04 73.37 9.37
CA GLN A 705 99.43 72.33 10.20
C GLN A 705 98.70 71.27 9.34
N GLU A 706 97.90 71.71 8.37
CA GLU A 706 97.16 70.79 7.50
C GLU A 706 98.10 69.99 6.58
N ALA A 707 99.16 70.63 6.05
CA ALA A 707 100.20 69.94 5.30
C ALA A 707 100.90 68.86 6.13
N ARG A 708 101.23 69.14 7.41
CA ARG A 708 101.81 68.12 8.31
C ARG A 708 100.86 66.94 8.53
N ARG A 709 99.57 67.23 8.72
CA ARG A 709 98.52 66.21 8.87
C ARG A 709 98.42 65.34 7.61
N LEU A 710 98.36 65.96 6.44
CA LEU A 710 98.22 65.26 5.16
C LEU A 710 99.48 64.48 4.78
N VAL A 711 100.68 64.99 5.06
CA VAL A 711 101.95 64.27 4.85
C VAL A 711 102.05 63.04 5.74
N GLN A 712 101.56 63.11 6.99
CA GLN A 712 101.53 61.95 7.87
C GLN A 712 100.51 60.91 7.40
N LYS A 713 99.36 61.36 6.90
CA LYS A 713 98.26 60.49 6.44
C LYS A 713 98.52 59.89 5.06
N TYR A 714 99.21 60.61 4.17
CA TYR A 714 99.51 60.22 2.79
C TYR A 714 101.02 60.40 2.49
N PRO A 715 101.89 59.48 2.96
CA PRO A 715 103.34 59.58 2.79
C PRO A 715 103.78 59.66 1.32
N ASP A 716 103.07 58.96 0.43
CA ASP A 716 103.38 58.93 -1.00
C ASP A 716 103.18 60.29 -1.69
N MET A 717 102.28 61.12 -1.14
CA MET A 717 101.99 62.47 -1.62
C MET A 717 102.73 63.56 -0.82
N SER A 718 103.68 63.15 0.02
CA SER A 718 104.43 64.07 0.88
C SER A 718 105.27 65.08 0.11
N THR A 719 105.92 64.66 -0.98
CA THR A 719 106.77 65.54 -1.80
C THR A 719 105.96 66.63 -2.50
N PRO A 720 104.85 66.33 -3.22
CA PRO A 720 104.00 67.38 -3.80
C PRO A 720 103.42 68.35 -2.76
N ILE A 721 102.91 67.85 -1.62
CA ILE A 721 102.33 68.67 -0.57
C ILE A 721 103.38 69.62 0.04
N ARG A 722 104.60 69.12 0.30
CA ARG A 722 105.71 69.93 0.81
C ARG A 722 106.20 70.95 -0.21
N SER A 723 106.28 70.59 -1.49
CA SER A 723 106.66 71.53 -2.57
C SER A 723 105.71 72.71 -2.61
N LYS A 724 104.40 72.44 -2.65
CA LYS A 724 103.34 73.46 -2.69
C LYS A 724 103.39 74.40 -1.48
N LEU A 725 103.65 73.85 -0.29
CA LEU A 725 103.83 74.64 0.93
C LEU A 725 105.11 75.48 0.91
N SER A 726 106.22 74.92 0.39
CA SER A 726 107.49 75.63 0.26
C SER A 726 107.38 76.82 -0.70
N GLU A 727 106.70 76.65 -1.84
CA GLU A 727 106.41 77.72 -2.80
C GLU A 727 105.59 78.84 -2.15
N LEU A 728 104.61 78.47 -1.32
CA LEU A 728 103.79 79.42 -0.53
C LEU A 728 104.65 80.18 0.50
N GLN A 729 105.55 79.48 1.20
CA GLN A 729 106.46 80.07 2.20
C GLN A 729 107.51 81.00 1.57
N GLU A 730 108.05 80.64 0.42
CA GLU A 730 108.98 81.49 -0.35
C GLU A 730 108.28 82.78 -0.81
N SER A 731 107.06 82.65 -1.36
CA SER A 731 106.23 83.79 -1.76
C SER A 731 105.95 84.74 -0.57
N TRP A 732 105.72 84.17 0.62
CA TRP A 732 105.53 84.95 1.84
C TRP A 732 106.78 85.70 2.28
N GLN A 733 107.96 85.05 2.26
CA GLN A 733 109.22 85.70 2.61
C GLN A 733 109.54 86.86 1.67
N ASN A 734 109.27 86.70 0.37
CA ASN A 734 109.41 87.76 -0.62
C ASN A 734 108.46 88.94 -0.32
N LEU A 735 107.19 88.66 0.02
CA LEU A 735 106.23 89.70 0.40
C LEU A 735 106.68 90.49 1.65
N GLN A 736 107.22 89.80 2.66
CA GLN A 736 107.77 90.45 3.87
C GLN A 736 108.97 91.36 3.55
N LEU A 737 109.84 90.93 2.65
CA LEU A 737 110.98 91.73 2.20
C LEU A 737 110.52 93.01 1.49
N LEU A 738 109.58 92.90 0.56
CA LEU A 738 109.00 94.04 -0.16
C LEU A 738 108.30 95.02 0.79
N ALA A 739 107.54 94.52 1.77
CA ALA A 739 106.91 95.35 2.78
C ALA A 739 107.94 96.19 3.54
N ARG A 740 109.03 95.54 4.00
CA ARG A 740 110.10 96.20 4.74
C ARG A 740 110.83 97.26 3.91
N GLN A 741 111.24 96.90 2.68
CA GLN A 741 111.93 97.82 1.78
C GLN A 741 111.10 99.06 1.48
N ARG A 742 109.80 98.88 1.20
CA ARG A 742 108.89 99.99 0.96
C ARG A 742 108.70 100.88 2.19
N LYS A 743 108.58 100.28 3.38
CA LYS A 743 108.49 101.03 4.64
C LYS A 743 109.72 101.88 4.90
N GLU A 744 110.91 101.32 4.69
CA GLU A 744 112.18 102.05 4.80
C GLU A 744 112.25 103.19 3.77
N ALA A 745 111.90 102.94 2.50
CA ALA A 745 111.87 103.97 1.46
C ALA A 745 110.91 105.12 1.78
N LEU A 746 109.69 104.82 2.25
CA LEU A 746 108.71 105.82 2.69
C LEU A 746 109.18 106.58 3.93
N THR A 747 109.96 105.96 4.83
CA THR A 747 110.52 106.61 6.02
C THR A 747 111.66 107.57 5.65
N VAL A 748 112.53 107.17 4.72
CA VAL A 748 113.59 108.03 4.18
C VAL A 748 112.98 109.22 3.44
N ALA A 749 112.00 108.99 2.57
CA ALA A 749 111.29 110.05 1.86
C ALA A 749 110.58 111.00 2.82
N TYR A 750 109.93 110.49 3.87
CA TYR A 750 109.31 111.30 4.92
C TYR A 750 110.35 112.21 5.59
N THR A 751 111.50 111.66 5.98
CA THR A 751 112.57 112.41 6.63
C THR A 751 113.14 113.50 5.70
N LEU A 752 113.31 113.19 4.41
CA LEU A 752 113.80 114.14 3.41
C LEU A 752 112.80 115.27 3.12
N HIS A 753 111.52 114.94 2.95
CA HIS A 753 110.48 115.94 2.71
C HIS A 753 110.22 116.80 3.94
N LYS A 754 110.32 116.23 5.15
CA LYS A 754 110.26 116.97 6.41
C LYS A 754 111.44 117.93 6.53
N PHE A 755 112.66 117.46 6.28
CA PHE A 755 113.85 118.33 6.26
C PHE A 755 113.73 119.48 5.27
N HIS A 756 113.26 119.23 4.03
CA HIS A 756 113.05 120.31 3.05
C HIS A 756 111.87 121.24 3.38
N ALA A 757 110.85 120.76 4.09
CA ALA A 757 109.77 121.60 4.60
C ALA A 757 110.30 122.54 5.69
N ASP A 758 111.02 121.99 6.67
CA ASP A 758 111.67 122.72 7.76
C ASP A 758 112.74 123.70 7.22
N LEU A 759 113.53 123.28 6.22
CA LEU A 759 114.54 124.12 5.56
C LEU A 759 113.88 125.29 4.83
N ARG A 760 112.78 125.07 4.10
CA ARG A 760 112.04 126.16 3.42
C ARG A 760 111.41 127.13 4.41
N GLU A 761 110.92 126.64 5.56
CA GLU A 761 110.49 127.50 6.66
C GLU A 761 111.65 128.34 7.20
N ILE A 762 112.83 127.74 7.41
CA ILE A 762 114.02 128.46 7.89
C ILE A 762 114.57 129.43 6.83
N GLU A 763 114.62 129.05 5.56
CA GLU A 763 115.05 129.92 4.46
C GLU A 763 114.09 131.10 4.27
N ALA A 764 112.77 130.87 4.38
CA ALA A 764 111.79 131.94 4.40
C ALA A 764 111.99 132.86 5.62
N TRP A 765 112.23 132.29 6.80
CA TRP A 765 112.51 133.04 8.02
C TRP A 765 113.81 133.85 7.94
N VAL A 766 114.90 133.28 7.42
CA VAL A 766 116.18 133.96 7.19
C VAL A 766 116.05 135.05 6.12
N ALA A 767 115.36 134.78 5.01
CA ALA A 767 115.12 135.76 3.97
C ALA A 767 114.33 136.96 4.49
N ASP A 768 113.28 136.72 5.30
CA ASP A 768 112.51 137.77 5.97
C ASP A 768 113.37 138.53 6.99
N THR A 769 114.21 137.84 7.77
CA THR A 769 115.12 138.45 8.76
C THR A 769 116.25 139.28 8.10
N ILE A 770 116.75 138.86 6.93
CA ILE A 770 117.71 139.63 6.12
C ILE A 770 117.01 140.82 5.47
N LYS A 771 115.75 140.69 5.06
CA LYS A 771 114.94 141.82 4.59
C LYS A 771 114.71 142.84 5.71
N GLU A 772 114.45 142.38 6.93
CA GLU A 772 114.32 143.23 8.12
C GLU A 772 115.65 143.89 8.54
N ASN A 773 116.79 143.19 8.49
CA ASN A 773 118.09 143.79 8.82
C ASN A 773 118.67 144.64 7.68
N GLY A 774 118.38 144.33 6.42
CA GLY A 774 118.67 145.18 5.27
C GLY A 774 117.90 146.50 5.30
N LEU A 775 116.74 146.52 5.97
CA LEU A 775 115.99 147.74 6.25
C LEU A 775 116.52 148.55 7.45
N LEU A 776 117.43 148.01 8.27
CA LEU A 776 118.15 148.78 9.30
C LEU A 776 119.50 149.32 8.81
N GLY A 777 119.95 148.93 7.62
CA GLY A 777 121.04 149.57 6.87
C GLY A 777 120.68 150.93 6.25
N ALA A 778 119.50 151.48 6.53
CA ALA A 778 119.02 152.73 5.92
C ALA A 778 118.60 153.84 6.91
N ALA A 779 119.04 153.81 8.19
CA ALA A 779 118.89 154.95 9.12
C ALA A 779 119.94 155.00 10.26
N ARG A 780 120.80 156.05 10.26
CA ARG A 780 121.82 156.55 11.23
C ARG A 780 123.29 156.11 11.01
N HIS A 781 124.31 156.94 10.75
CA HIS A 781 124.46 158.42 10.64
C HIS A 781 123.57 159.25 11.57
N ASP A 782 123.71 159.01 12.87
CA ASP A 782 124.46 159.85 13.82
C ASP A 782 124.85 158.96 15.01
#